data_AF-A0A7I9Y166-F1
#
_entry.id   AF-A0A7I9Y166-F1
#
_cell.length_a   1.000
_cell.length_b   1.000
_cell.length_c   1.000
_cell.angle_alpha   90.00
_cell.angle_beta   90.00
_cell.angle_gamma   90.00
#
_symmetry.space_group_name_H-M   'P 1'
#
loop_
_entity.id
_entity.type
_entity.pdbx_description
1 polymer ?
#
loop_
_entity_poly.entity_id
_entity_poly.type
_entity_poly.pdbx_seq_one_letter_code
_entity_poly.pdbx_strand_id
1 'polypeptide(L)'
;MRVAVTGASGVVGRGVAARLLSQGHEVVGLGRRRPASWPSSVDFVESDIRDAAAVRRAIDGAEVVAHCAWAGSPLTDEQTGRQVNLDGTANVLAAMADTGTRRIVFGSSALVYRGRPPSAPPVSERDHTGPASVHARVEHMLAASGAEWVAIRCALILGRDVDNWVRRLLGVPLLPGIAGCDRPLQVVHTDDVHRVFVWAILDTAAPSGPVNLAAPGESTLRDIAAAIRRPIVPIPRKYKRFRRFVPGWLAELETLSSAPLMETCRLREVSGFTPVWHAAECVDDFALAVRGQVSLGTRMVSLPWRLRHVPDIPAADAPAADGVVPRLAGPEGLNGEFDTPIDPRFPTFLATNLSEALPGPFTPSSASVTVRGLRAGGALIAERLRPGGLVEREIAIRTVAVFAHRLYGAITSAHFMAETVPFAKPATIVANSGFFGPSAAALPIFGEQRLPSPSSRVAKPLRTLRNIGVFGINLVGLSAGAARETRDYISDIARLERLAGDDLTRLDERRLLSLILLARDHVVHGWVLASGSFMLCAAFNAMLRGLCGRATAPPAGPELVSARPLDAVYRLVTAARRDPVVSSLLAQPGKHLDALAAQAPDFLAALRAELASIGHRGPAEVEMRASTYGDDPELLVSMVAKSLRAAATPRPEHQAIPLRARPIAVLAANQLRGREVRRDTMVRAIWVLRRLLREYGRRLADRGVFRTADDVFYLLVDELDAWPPDISALVARRRAEQRRLATVAPPAVFSGSWQPGSTLATVLAPGETLHGVGVCGGRVRGRVRIVRPETIDELEPGEVLVAEVTDVGYTAAFSYAAAVVTELGGPMSHAAVVAREFGFPCVVDVAGATRRLPPGALVEVDGAAGEIRLLELAADDSSLPWTDRNRMRP
;
A
#
# COMPACT_ATOMS: atom_id res chain seq x y z
N MET A 1 -10.31 13.27 25.51
CA MET A 1 -11.75 13.03 25.64
C MET A 1 -12.04 11.55 25.42
N ARG A 2 -13.08 11.02 26.05
CA ARG A 2 -13.58 9.66 25.80
C ARG A 2 -14.84 9.68 24.94
N VAL A 3 -14.83 8.97 23.81
CA VAL A 3 -15.89 9.03 22.79
C VAL A 3 -16.47 7.63 22.53
N ALA A 4 -17.79 7.49 22.66
CA ALA A 4 -18.50 6.27 22.31
C ALA A 4 -18.95 6.32 20.83
N VAL A 5 -18.51 5.37 20.02
CA VAL A 5 -18.85 5.31 18.58
C VAL A 5 -19.78 4.13 18.35
N THR A 6 -21.07 4.42 18.15
CA THR A 6 -22.04 3.39 17.75
C THR A 6 -22.02 3.19 16.24
N GLY A 7 -22.20 1.96 15.77
CA GLY A 7 -22.01 1.65 14.35
C GLY A 7 -20.52 1.70 13.95
N ALA A 8 -19.62 1.48 14.91
CA ALA A 8 -18.17 1.49 14.74
C ALA A 8 -17.67 0.54 13.65
N SER A 9 -18.47 -0.48 13.28
CA SER A 9 -18.14 -1.41 12.20
C SER A 9 -18.40 -0.89 10.78
N GLY A 10 -19.15 0.21 10.62
CA GLY A 10 -19.47 0.78 9.31
C GLY A 10 -18.43 1.81 8.83
N VAL A 11 -18.46 2.17 7.53
CA VAL A 11 -17.54 3.14 6.91
C VAL A 11 -17.37 4.45 7.71
N VAL A 12 -18.46 5.08 8.17
CA VAL A 12 -18.37 6.35 8.90
C VAL A 12 -17.78 6.15 10.28
N GLY A 13 -18.36 5.22 11.07
CA GLY A 13 -17.91 4.95 12.43
C GLY A 13 -16.44 4.51 12.52
N ARG A 14 -16.01 3.63 11.61
CA ARG A 14 -14.62 3.15 11.57
C ARG A 14 -13.63 4.26 11.22
N GLY A 15 -13.96 5.11 10.24
CA GLY A 15 -13.09 6.24 9.87
C GLY A 15 -13.01 7.32 10.95
N VAL A 16 -14.14 7.63 11.61
CA VAL A 16 -14.19 8.56 12.74
C VAL A 16 -13.38 8.01 13.93
N ALA A 17 -13.56 6.74 14.28
CA ALA A 17 -12.81 6.11 15.36
C ALA A 17 -11.30 6.13 15.08
N ALA A 18 -10.87 5.78 13.85
CA ALA A 18 -9.47 5.79 13.47
C ALA A 18 -8.84 7.19 13.62
N ARG A 19 -9.55 8.25 13.23
CA ARG A 19 -9.06 9.63 13.38
C ARG A 19 -9.05 10.12 14.81
N LEU A 20 -10.06 9.79 15.62
CA LEU A 20 -10.08 10.17 17.03
C LEU A 20 -8.92 9.50 17.80
N LEU A 21 -8.66 8.21 17.52
CA LEU A 21 -7.53 7.48 18.09
C LEU A 21 -6.19 8.11 17.71
N SER A 22 -6.02 8.58 16.46
CA SER A 22 -4.77 9.21 16.03
C SER A 22 -4.51 10.56 16.70
N GLN A 23 -5.55 11.27 17.19
CA GLN A 23 -5.39 12.50 17.99
C GLN A 23 -5.24 12.21 19.50
N GLY A 24 -5.13 10.94 19.90
CA GLY A 24 -4.93 10.54 21.30
C GLY A 24 -6.21 10.56 22.14
N HIS A 25 -7.39 10.51 21.52
CA HIS A 25 -8.66 10.35 22.24
C HIS A 25 -8.93 8.87 22.56
N GLU A 26 -9.61 8.63 23.68
CA GLU A 26 -10.08 7.29 24.03
C GLU A 26 -11.37 7.00 23.27
N VAL A 27 -11.46 5.84 22.62
CA VAL A 27 -12.62 5.46 21.80
C VAL A 27 -13.15 4.11 22.24
N VAL A 28 -14.46 4.02 22.42
CA VAL A 28 -15.17 2.73 22.60
C VAL A 28 -16.06 2.49 21.40
N GLY A 29 -15.83 1.37 20.71
CA GLY A 29 -16.67 0.96 19.59
C GLY A 29 -17.86 0.12 20.01
N LEU A 30 -19.03 0.33 19.42
CA LEU A 30 -20.18 -0.56 19.54
C LEU A 30 -20.67 -1.00 18.15
N GLY A 31 -20.80 -2.31 17.95
CA GLY A 31 -21.39 -2.86 16.72
C GLY A 31 -21.52 -4.38 16.75
N ARG A 32 -22.30 -4.92 15.81
CA ARG A 32 -22.63 -6.36 15.74
C ARG A 32 -21.45 -7.29 15.50
N ARG A 33 -20.30 -6.74 15.10
CA ARG A 33 -19.07 -7.49 14.80
C ARG A 33 -17.88 -6.57 14.94
N ARG A 34 -16.85 -6.99 15.66
CA ARG A 34 -15.57 -6.27 15.70
C ARG A 34 -14.91 -6.25 14.30
N PRO A 35 -14.57 -5.08 13.75
CA PRO A 35 -13.82 -4.97 12.49
C PRO A 35 -12.45 -5.65 12.61
N ALA A 36 -11.96 -6.24 11.53
CA ALA A 36 -10.66 -6.90 11.55
C ALA A 36 -9.50 -5.91 11.76
N SER A 37 -9.64 -4.67 11.27
CA SER A 37 -8.71 -3.56 11.52
C SER A 37 -8.83 -2.90 12.89
N TRP A 38 -9.84 -3.23 13.70
CA TRP A 38 -10.01 -2.58 14.99
C TRP A 38 -8.84 -2.94 15.92
N PRO A 39 -8.07 -1.96 16.43
CA PRO A 39 -6.89 -2.25 17.24
C PRO A 39 -7.23 -3.13 18.44
N SER A 40 -6.38 -4.10 18.80
CA SER A 40 -6.69 -5.04 19.88
C SER A 40 -6.79 -4.36 21.25
N SER A 41 -6.01 -3.31 21.46
CA SER A 41 -5.95 -2.48 22.67
C SER A 41 -7.11 -1.53 22.87
N VAL A 42 -7.96 -1.34 21.85
CA VAL A 42 -9.10 -0.41 21.92
C VAL A 42 -10.37 -1.18 22.23
N ASP A 43 -11.15 -0.65 23.16
CA ASP A 43 -12.40 -1.26 23.62
C ASP A 43 -13.43 -1.38 22.48
N PHE A 44 -14.07 -2.55 22.43
CA PHE A 44 -15.14 -2.83 21.48
C PHE A 44 -16.20 -3.70 22.13
N VAL A 45 -17.43 -3.19 22.20
CA VAL A 45 -18.60 -3.93 22.66
C VAL A 45 -19.25 -4.59 21.43
N GLU A 46 -19.08 -5.91 21.30
CA GLU A 46 -19.72 -6.68 20.24
C GLU A 46 -21.17 -7.03 20.62
N SER A 47 -22.11 -6.16 20.25
CA SER A 47 -23.55 -6.36 20.48
C SER A 47 -24.41 -5.59 19.46
N ASP A 48 -25.72 -5.85 19.48
CA ASP A 48 -26.72 -5.10 18.72
C ASP A 48 -27.13 -3.83 19.48
N ILE A 49 -27.41 -2.74 18.78
CA ILE A 49 -27.83 -1.45 19.38
C ILE A 49 -29.15 -1.56 20.17
N ARG A 50 -29.94 -2.61 19.91
CA ARG A 50 -31.18 -2.90 20.63
C ARG A 50 -30.94 -3.46 22.04
N ASP A 51 -29.73 -3.90 22.36
CA ASP A 51 -29.35 -4.32 23.71
C ASP A 51 -28.98 -3.10 24.57
N ALA A 52 -29.97 -2.61 25.34
CA ALA A 52 -29.80 -1.44 26.19
C ALA A 52 -28.65 -1.56 27.21
N ALA A 53 -28.41 -2.77 27.74
CA ALA A 53 -27.33 -2.98 28.70
C ALA A 53 -25.96 -2.88 28.03
N ALA A 54 -25.82 -3.40 26.80
CA ALA A 54 -24.59 -3.23 26.01
C ALA A 54 -24.36 -1.78 25.59
N VAL A 55 -25.42 -1.07 25.18
CA VAL A 55 -25.37 0.37 24.86
C VAL A 55 -24.89 1.18 26.06
N ARG A 56 -25.46 0.92 27.26
CA ARG A 56 -25.04 1.57 28.49
C ARG A 56 -23.57 1.31 28.80
N ARG A 57 -23.09 0.07 28.70
CA ARG A 57 -21.66 -0.26 28.90
C ARG A 57 -20.73 0.47 27.92
N ALA A 58 -21.16 0.67 26.67
CA ALA A 58 -20.35 1.36 25.67
C ALA A 58 -20.29 2.88 25.92
N ILE A 59 -21.36 3.48 26.46
CA ILE A 59 -21.49 4.93 26.69
C ILE A 59 -20.97 5.33 28.07
N ASP A 60 -21.00 4.45 29.06
CA ASP A 60 -20.58 4.73 30.45
C ASP A 60 -19.18 5.34 30.51
N GLY A 61 -19.08 6.60 30.98
CA GLY A 61 -17.84 7.39 31.05
C GLY A 61 -17.47 8.16 29.78
N ALA A 62 -18.27 8.11 28.70
CA ALA A 62 -18.04 8.89 27.48
C ALA A 62 -18.57 10.32 27.61
N GLU A 63 -17.81 11.28 27.08
CA GLU A 63 -18.18 12.70 27.04
C GLU A 63 -19.07 13.04 25.83
N VAL A 64 -18.85 12.33 24.72
CA VAL A 64 -19.57 12.51 23.46
C VAL A 64 -19.93 11.16 22.86
N VAL A 65 -21.13 11.04 22.29
CA VAL A 65 -21.55 9.88 21.48
C VAL A 65 -21.51 10.24 19.99
N ALA A 66 -20.72 9.52 19.21
CA ALA A 66 -20.82 9.50 17.75
C ALA A 66 -21.83 8.41 17.33
N HIS A 67 -23.04 8.82 16.96
CA HIS A 67 -24.12 7.93 16.58
C HIS A 67 -24.11 7.65 15.06
N CYS A 68 -23.40 6.60 14.66
CA CYS A 68 -23.29 6.15 13.26
C CYS A 68 -24.02 4.81 13.00
N ALA A 69 -24.70 4.25 14.00
CA ALA A 69 -25.47 3.02 13.86
C ALA A 69 -26.71 3.27 12.99
N TRP A 70 -26.83 2.54 11.89
CA TRP A 70 -27.99 2.67 10.99
C TRP A 70 -28.30 1.37 10.27
N ALA A 71 -29.59 1.00 10.22
CA ALA A 71 -30.13 -0.05 9.38
C ALA A 71 -30.91 0.58 8.21
N GLY A 72 -30.28 0.62 7.03
CA GLY A 72 -30.78 1.40 5.88
C GLY A 72 -31.01 0.63 4.58
N SER A 73 -31.18 -0.69 4.60
CA SER A 73 -31.50 -1.44 3.36
C SER A 73 -32.99 -1.81 3.32
N PRO A 74 -33.69 -1.73 2.18
CA PRO A 74 -35.02 -2.32 2.00
C PRO A 74 -35.03 -3.85 2.09
N LEU A 75 -33.86 -4.49 2.17
CA LEU A 75 -33.72 -5.92 2.51
C LEU A 75 -33.83 -6.17 4.03
N THR A 76 -33.68 -5.12 4.84
CA THR A 76 -34.08 -5.17 6.24
C THR A 76 -35.57 -4.92 6.27
N ASP A 77 -36.31 -5.87 6.82
CA ASP A 77 -37.75 -5.74 7.11
C ASP A 77 -38.04 -4.38 7.77
N GLU A 78 -39.10 -3.70 7.36
CA GLU A 78 -39.42 -2.32 7.75
C GLU A 78 -39.54 -2.19 9.28
N GLN A 79 -40.10 -3.22 9.92
CA GLN A 79 -40.20 -3.31 11.37
C GLN A 79 -38.81 -3.45 12.01
N THR A 80 -37.96 -4.33 11.48
CA THR A 80 -36.57 -4.49 11.94
C THR A 80 -35.76 -3.19 11.79
N GLY A 81 -35.88 -2.48 10.66
CA GLY A 81 -35.22 -1.20 10.43
C GLY A 81 -35.69 -0.10 11.40
N ARG A 82 -37.00 -0.05 11.68
CA ARG A 82 -37.57 0.86 12.69
C ARG A 82 -37.07 0.54 14.09
N GLN A 83 -37.03 -0.73 14.49
CA GLN A 83 -36.52 -1.13 15.80
C GLN A 83 -35.05 -0.72 15.97
N VAL A 84 -34.21 -0.99 14.98
CA VAL A 84 -32.78 -0.64 15.06
C VAL A 84 -32.58 0.88 15.09
N ASN A 85 -33.25 1.63 14.22
CA ASN A 85 -33.00 3.07 14.11
C ASN A 85 -33.73 3.90 15.18
N LEU A 86 -34.91 3.49 15.65
CA LEU A 86 -35.67 4.23 16.65
C LEU A 86 -35.41 3.69 18.05
N ASP A 87 -35.65 2.40 18.31
CA ASP A 87 -35.46 1.82 19.65
C ASP A 87 -33.97 1.80 20.01
N GLY A 88 -33.09 1.55 19.04
CA GLY A 88 -31.65 1.68 19.23
C GLY A 88 -31.21 3.11 19.58
N THR A 89 -31.79 4.13 18.94
CA THR A 89 -31.54 5.54 19.31
C THR A 89 -32.09 5.84 20.70
N ALA A 90 -33.28 5.33 21.05
CA ALA A 90 -33.85 5.50 22.37
C ALA A 90 -32.95 4.91 23.46
N ASN A 91 -32.37 3.73 23.23
CA ASN A 91 -31.38 3.13 24.14
C ASN A 91 -30.13 4.03 24.31
N VAL A 92 -29.64 4.63 23.23
CA VAL A 92 -28.50 5.55 23.27
C VAL A 92 -28.83 6.78 24.11
N LEU A 93 -29.97 7.42 23.86
CA LEU A 93 -30.41 8.61 24.60
C LEU A 93 -30.66 8.30 26.09
N ALA A 94 -31.27 7.16 26.40
CA ALA A 94 -31.46 6.71 27.77
C ALA A 94 -30.11 6.47 28.48
N ALA A 95 -29.18 5.78 27.83
CA ALA A 95 -27.85 5.57 28.37
C ALA A 95 -27.07 6.88 28.57
N MET A 96 -27.21 7.86 27.67
CA MET A 96 -26.62 9.19 27.84
C MET A 96 -27.20 9.92 29.05
N ALA A 97 -28.52 9.89 29.24
CA ALA A 97 -29.18 10.49 30.40
C ALA A 97 -28.72 9.84 31.72
N ASP A 98 -28.59 8.51 31.73
CA ASP A 98 -28.15 7.75 32.91
C ASP A 98 -26.67 7.96 33.29
N THR A 99 -25.81 8.20 32.30
CA THR A 99 -24.35 8.29 32.47
C THR A 99 -23.84 9.73 32.49
N GLY A 100 -24.70 10.72 32.21
CA GLY A 100 -24.36 12.13 32.20
C GLY A 100 -23.65 12.61 30.92
N THR A 101 -23.64 11.81 29.85
CA THR A 101 -23.08 12.22 28.55
C THR A 101 -23.92 13.34 27.94
N ARG A 102 -23.31 14.49 27.64
CA ARG A 102 -24.05 15.71 27.29
C ARG A 102 -24.23 15.95 25.80
N ARG A 103 -23.39 15.33 24.95
CA ARG A 103 -23.36 15.62 23.51
C ARG A 103 -23.48 14.37 22.64
N ILE A 104 -24.22 14.49 21.54
CA ILE A 104 -24.39 13.47 20.50
C ILE A 104 -24.22 14.03 19.09
N VAL A 105 -23.41 13.37 18.27
CA VAL A 105 -23.22 13.67 16.85
C VAL A 105 -23.82 12.55 16.02
N PHE A 106 -24.85 12.85 15.22
CA PHE A 106 -25.62 11.86 14.48
C PHE A 106 -25.40 11.95 12.97
N GLY A 107 -25.15 10.80 12.33
CA GLY A 107 -25.11 10.66 10.88
C GLY A 107 -26.49 10.61 10.24
N SER A 108 -27.02 11.78 9.89
CA SER A 108 -28.28 11.90 9.15
C SER A 108 -28.06 11.86 7.63
N SER A 109 -29.12 12.02 6.85
CA SER A 109 -29.10 11.94 5.39
C SER A 109 -29.98 12.99 4.75
N ALA A 110 -29.62 13.47 3.56
CA ALA A 110 -30.44 14.33 2.68
C ALA A 110 -31.86 13.78 2.44
N LEU A 111 -32.05 12.47 2.62
CA LEU A 111 -33.34 11.79 2.53
C LEU A 111 -34.34 12.21 3.62
N VAL A 112 -33.89 12.98 4.62
CA VAL A 112 -34.73 13.70 5.58
C VAL A 112 -35.74 14.64 4.91
N TYR A 113 -35.39 15.21 3.76
CA TYR A 113 -36.22 16.15 3.01
C TYR A 113 -37.10 15.48 1.92
N ARG A 114 -37.25 14.14 1.94
CA ARG A 114 -38.05 13.40 0.95
C ARG A 114 -39.49 13.90 0.87
N GLY A 115 -40.05 13.84 -0.35
CA GLY A 115 -41.44 14.22 -0.64
C GLY A 115 -41.57 15.57 -1.36
N ARG A 116 -40.48 16.30 -1.59
CA ARG A 116 -40.46 17.53 -2.39
C ARG A 116 -40.41 17.22 -3.89
N PRO A 117 -41.01 18.08 -4.75
CA PRO A 117 -40.94 17.91 -6.20
C PRO A 117 -39.50 18.10 -6.70
N PRO A 118 -39.07 17.39 -7.76
CA PRO A 118 -37.71 17.50 -8.31
C PRO A 118 -37.31 18.89 -8.81
N SER A 119 -38.29 19.76 -9.10
CA SER A 119 -38.08 21.15 -9.53
C SER A 119 -37.99 22.14 -8.36
N ALA A 120 -38.05 21.67 -7.11
CA ALA A 120 -37.94 22.52 -5.95
C ALA A 120 -36.53 23.13 -5.84
N PRO A 121 -36.39 24.35 -5.30
CA PRO A 121 -35.08 24.93 -5.00
C PRO A 121 -34.33 24.08 -3.96
N PRO A 122 -32.99 24.22 -3.87
CA PRO A 122 -32.19 23.60 -2.82
C PRO A 122 -32.76 23.89 -1.43
N VAL A 123 -32.63 22.91 -0.53
CA VAL A 123 -33.27 22.91 0.77
C VAL A 123 -32.29 23.31 1.87
N SER A 124 -32.69 24.25 2.73
CA SER A 124 -31.91 24.69 3.89
C SER A 124 -32.21 23.85 5.13
N GLU A 125 -31.38 23.94 6.16
CA GLU A 125 -31.60 23.24 7.42
C GLU A 125 -32.84 23.72 8.19
N ARG A 126 -33.36 24.91 7.85
CA ARG A 126 -34.56 25.52 8.44
C ARG A 126 -35.85 25.01 7.83
N ASP A 127 -35.78 24.38 6.67
CA ASP A 127 -36.95 23.83 5.98
C ASP A 127 -37.55 22.64 6.75
N HIS A 128 -38.87 22.48 6.63
CA HIS A 128 -39.59 21.42 7.30
C HIS A 128 -39.21 20.04 6.76
N THR A 129 -38.95 19.11 7.68
CA THR A 129 -38.65 17.71 7.38
C THR A 129 -39.92 16.88 7.40
N GLY A 130 -40.13 16.00 6.41
CA GLY A 130 -41.37 15.21 6.33
C GLY A 130 -41.50 14.17 7.46
N PRO A 131 -42.69 14.00 8.09
CA PRO A 131 -42.90 13.10 9.23
C PRO A 131 -42.73 11.61 8.88
N ALA A 132 -42.75 11.27 7.59
CA ALA A 132 -42.55 9.90 7.10
C ALA A 132 -41.08 9.44 7.13
N SER A 133 -40.10 10.36 7.30
CA SER A 133 -38.68 10.01 7.31
C SER A 133 -38.23 9.51 8.68
N VAL A 134 -37.64 8.31 8.74
CA VAL A 134 -37.06 7.78 9.99
C VAL A 134 -35.91 8.67 10.49
N HIS A 135 -35.12 9.26 9.59
CA HIS A 135 -34.08 10.22 9.97
C HIS A 135 -34.67 11.47 10.66
N ALA A 136 -35.76 12.02 10.12
CA ALA A 136 -36.44 13.17 10.73
C ALA A 136 -36.97 12.85 12.14
N ARG A 137 -37.49 11.63 12.33
CA ARG A 137 -37.96 11.17 13.64
C ARG A 137 -36.83 11.03 14.66
N VAL A 138 -35.68 10.49 14.24
CA VAL A 138 -34.48 10.43 15.09
C VAL A 138 -34.02 11.84 15.45
N GLU A 139 -33.92 12.76 14.49
CA GLU A 139 -33.55 14.15 14.78
C GLU A 139 -34.51 14.82 15.77
N HIS A 140 -35.81 14.53 15.69
CA HIS A 140 -36.79 15.01 16.67
C HIS A 140 -36.57 14.40 18.07
N MET A 141 -36.22 13.11 18.16
CA MET A 141 -35.84 12.48 19.43
C MET A 141 -34.58 13.12 20.03
N LEU A 142 -33.58 13.43 19.21
CA LEU A 142 -32.37 14.14 19.64
C LEU A 142 -32.73 15.53 20.20
N ALA A 143 -33.53 16.31 19.46
CA ALA A 143 -33.95 17.64 19.87
C ALA A 143 -34.78 17.63 21.16
N ALA A 144 -35.60 16.59 21.39
CA ALA A 144 -36.40 16.43 22.59
C ALA A 144 -35.63 15.86 23.80
N SER A 145 -34.41 15.34 23.60
CA SER A 145 -33.64 14.66 24.66
C SER A 145 -33.03 15.59 25.69
N GLY A 146 -32.92 16.89 25.39
CA GLY A 146 -32.19 17.86 26.22
C GLY A 146 -30.66 17.79 26.11
N ALA A 147 -30.11 16.83 25.34
CA ALA A 147 -28.69 16.77 25.03
C ALA A 147 -28.30 17.81 23.95
N GLU A 148 -27.04 18.25 23.97
CA GLU A 148 -26.47 18.96 22.83
C GLU A 148 -26.34 17.99 21.65
N TRP A 149 -26.95 18.33 20.51
CA TRP A 149 -26.96 17.44 19.36
C TRP A 149 -26.52 18.14 18.09
N VAL A 150 -25.78 17.43 17.24
CA VAL A 150 -25.44 17.84 15.88
C VAL A 150 -25.84 16.74 14.91
N ALA A 151 -26.78 17.00 14.01
CA ALA A 151 -27.15 16.04 12.96
C ALA A 151 -26.53 16.44 11.62
N ILE A 152 -25.59 15.63 11.13
CA ILE A 152 -24.91 15.86 9.86
C ILE A 152 -25.74 15.20 8.76
N ARG A 153 -26.49 16.01 8.00
CA ARG A 153 -27.32 15.58 6.88
C ARG A 153 -26.43 15.43 5.64
N CYS A 154 -25.89 14.24 5.44
CA CYS A 154 -25.01 13.96 4.31
C CYS A 154 -25.78 13.76 3.01
N ALA A 155 -25.22 14.31 1.92
CA ALA A 155 -25.51 13.89 0.55
C ALA A 155 -25.07 12.43 0.32
N LEU A 156 -25.18 11.93 -0.91
CA LEU A 156 -24.78 10.56 -1.22
C LEU A 156 -23.27 10.36 -0.94
N ILE A 157 -22.94 9.53 0.04
CA ILE A 157 -21.54 9.31 0.45
C ILE A 157 -20.85 8.38 -0.56
N LEU A 158 -19.86 8.94 -1.27
CA LEU A 158 -19.00 8.29 -2.25
C LEU A 158 -17.52 8.36 -1.81
N GLY A 159 -16.67 7.52 -2.40
CA GLY A 159 -15.24 7.42 -2.07
C GLY A 159 -14.70 6.00 -2.18
N ARG A 160 -13.38 5.86 -2.27
CA ARG A 160 -12.66 4.58 -2.44
C ARG A 160 -12.86 3.52 -1.34
N ASP A 161 -13.18 3.95 -0.13
CA ASP A 161 -13.29 3.13 1.08
C ASP A 161 -14.74 2.81 1.45
N VAL A 162 -15.70 3.29 0.67
CA VAL A 162 -17.12 3.08 0.89
C VAL A 162 -17.46 1.58 0.92
N ASP A 163 -18.14 1.14 1.98
CA ASP A 163 -18.62 -0.24 2.17
C ASP A 163 -20.11 -0.31 2.55
N ASN A 164 -20.89 0.67 2.10
CA ASN A 164 -22.30 0.85 2.45
C ASN A 164 -23.27 0.22 1.41
N TRP A 165 -24.57 0.52 1.55
CA TRP A 165 -25.60 0.10 0.60
C TRP A 165 -25.44 0.74 -0.80
N VAL A 166 -24.90 1.95 -0.90
CA VAL A 166 -24.65 2.64 -2.17
C VAL A 166 -23.67 1.86 -3.03
N ARG A 167 -22.59 1.33 -2.43
CA ARG A 167 -21.66 0.44 -3.13
C ARG A 167 -22.34 -0.83 -3.66
N ARG A 168 -23.25 -1.43 -2.88
CA ARG A 168 -24.00 -2.62 -3.33
C ARG A 168 -24.96 -2.27 -4.47
N LEU A 169 -25.59 -1.11 -4.40
CA LEU A 169 -26.54 -0.64 -5.41
C LEU A 169 -25.85 -0.31 -6.73
N LEU A 170 -24.75 0.44 -6.67
CA LEU A 170 -23.98 0.83 -7.86
C LEU A 170 -23.02 -0.28 -8.34
N GLY A 171 -22.78 -1.30 -7.51
CA GLY A 171 -21.95 -2.45 -7.84
C GLY A 171 -22.61 -3.50 -8.74
N VAL A 172 -23.88 -3.32 -9.15
CA VAL A 172 -24.55 -4.25 -10.07
C VAL A 172 -23.87 -4.26 -11.46
N PRO A 173 -23.91 -5.38 -12.20
CA PRO A 173 -23.24 -5.48 -13.49
C PRO A 173 -23.83 -4.54 -14.55
N LEU A 174 -25.15 -4.30 -14.50
CA LEU A 174 -25.90 -3.44 -15.42
C LEU A 174 -26.81 -2.53 -14.58
N LEU A 175 -26.77 -1.23 -14.82
CA LEU A 175 -27.66 -0.28 -14.17
C LEU A 175 -28.95 -0.13 -14.99
N PRO A 176 -30.13 -0.10 -14.36
CA PRO A 176 -31.39 0.08 -15.06
C PRO A 176 -31.59 1.54 -15.46
N GLY A 177 -32.04 1.78 -16.69
CA GLY A 177 -32.45 3.08 -17.17
C GLY A 177 -33.79 3.47 -16.55
N ILE A 178 -33.74 4.21 -15.45
CA ILE A 178 -34.91 4.76 -14.74
C ILE A 178 -35.18 6.20 -15.17
N ALA A 179 -36.40 6.67 -14.93
CA ALA A 179 -36.74 8.08 -15.11
C ALA A 179 -35.96 8.91 -14.07
N GLY A 180 -35.02 9.74 -14.52
CA GLY A 180 -34.19 10.58 -13.64
C GLY A 180 -32.70 10.26 -13.62
N CYS A 181 -32.18 9.41 -14.52
CA CYS A 181 -30.74 9.17 -14.60
C CYS A 181 -29.91 10.44 -14.86
N ASP A 182 -30.51 11.45 -15.48
CA ASP A 182 -29.91 12.74 -15.84
C ASP A 182 -30.25 13.85 -14.84
N ARG A 183 -30.90 13.52 -13.71
CA ARG A 183 -31.19 14.51 -12.68
C ARG A 183 -29.92 14.85 -11.90
N PRO A 184 -29.75 16.13 -11.49
CA PRO A 184 -28.67 16.50 -10.61
C PRO A 184 -28.74 15.77 -9.27
N LEU A 185 -27.58 15.33 -8.81
CA LEU A 185 -27.35 14.65 -7.55
C LEU A 185 -26.16 15.28 -6.86
N GLN A 186 -26.35 15.58 -5.58
CA GLN A 186 -25.25 15.93 -4.69
C GLN A 186 -24.62 14.67 -4.11
N VAL A 187 -23.29 14.69 -4.04
CA VAL A 187 -22.47 13.63 -3.46
C VAL A 187 -21.52 14.25 -2.44
N VAL A 188 -20.93 13.44 -1.56
CA VAL A 188 -19.86 13.88 -0.65
C VAL A 188 -18.82 12.78 -0.50
N HIS A 189 -17.54 13.16 -0.42
CA HIS A 189 -16.45 12.21 -0.19
C HIS A 189 -16.43 11.74 1.28
N THR A 190 -16.13 10.46 1.51
CA THR A 190 -15.97 9.87 2.85
C THR A 190 -15.00 10.65 3.74
N ASP A 191 -13.87 11.08 3.20
CA ASP A 191 -12.90 11.89 3.95
C ASP A 191 -13.51 13.17 4.54
N ASP A 192 -14.33 13.89 3.76
CA ASP A 192 -14.98 15.12 4.21
C ASP A 192 -16.05 14.82 5.25
N VAL A 193 -16.79 13.71 5.11
CA VAL A 193 -17.72 13.23 6.14
C VAL A 193 -16.98 13.00 7.45
N HIS A 194 -15.89 12.24 7.43
CA HIS A 194 -15.10 11.98 8.65
C HIS A 194 -14.55 13.28 9.27
N ARG A 195 -14.15 14.28 8.46
CA ARG A 195 -13.63 15.58 8.97
C ARG A 195 -14.72 16.37 9.68
N VAL A 196 -15.93 16.44 9.12
CA VAL A 196 -17.06 17.13 9.75
C VAL A 196 -17.49 16.43 11.05
N PHE A 197 -17.47 15.09 11.08
CA PHE A 197 -17.75 14.35 12.30
C PHE A 197 -16.75 14.64 13.41
N VAL A 198 -15.45 14.59 13.10
CA VAL A 198 -14.40 14.91 14.07
C VAL A 198 -14.53 16.35 14.56
N TRP A 199 -14.80 17.31 13.66
CA TRP A 199 -15.10 18.69 14.05
C TRP A 199 -16.29 18.77 15.02
N ALA A 200 -17.44 18.17 14.67
CA ALA A 200 -18.64 18.22 15.50
C ALA A 200 -18.47 17.56 16.88
N ILE A 201 -17.57 16.56 16.98
CA ILE A 201 -17.25 15.89 18.24
C ILE A 201 -16.34 16.75 19.12
N LEU A 202 -15.31 17.36 18.54
CA LEU A 202 -14.26 18.05 19.30
C LEU A 202 -14.54 19.52 19.56
N ASP A 203 -15.26 20.19 18.66
CA ASP A 203 -15.59 21.61 18.80
C ASP A 203 -16.82 21.80 19.70
N THR A 204 -16.58 21.95 21.00
CA THR A 204 -17.63 22.18 22.01
C THR A 204 -18.43 23.46 21.77
N ALA A 205 -17.93 24.43 20.99
CA ALA A 205 -18.67 25.63 20.62
C ALA A 205 -19.61 25.43 19.41
N ALA A 206 -19.55 24.28 18.74
CA ALA A 206 -20.43 23.97 17.61
C ALA A 206 -21.91 24.10 18.00
N PRO A 207 -22.72 24.87 17.24
CA PRO A 207 -24.11 25.09 17.59
C PRO A 207 -24.93 23.81 17.47
N SER A 208 -25.82 23.57 18.43
CA SER A 208 -26.73 22.43 18.35
C SER A 208 -27.72 22.60 17.20
N GLY A 209 -27.96 21.52 16.47
CA GLY A 209 -28.92 21.46 15.38
C GLY A 209 -28.41 20.68 14.16
N PRO A 210 -29.18 20.70 13.06
CA PRO A 210 -28.79 20.06 11.82
C PRO A 210 -27.81 20.92 11.01
N VAL A 211 -26.94 20.24 10.25
CA VAL A 211 -26.04 20.83 9.25
C VAL A 211 -26.07 19.98 7.97
N ASN A 212 -26.22 20.61 6.82
CA ASN A 212 -26.17 19.94 5.52
C ASN A 212 -24.72 19.80 5.03
N LEU A 213 -24.40 18.64 4.45
CA LEU A 213 -23.07 18.36 3.92
C LEU A 213 -23.15 17.76 2.51
N ALA A 214 -22.62 18.48 1.53
CA ALA A 214 -22.41 18.04 0.15
C ALA A 214 -21.10 18.61 -0.40
N ALA A 215 -20.45 17.89 -1.31
CA ALA A 215 -19.33 18.41 -2.10
C ALA A 215 -19.81 19.54 -3.03
N PRO A 216 -18.95 20.52 -3.36
CA PRO A 216 -19.23 21.48 -4.41
C PRO A 216 -19.51 20.79 -5.75
N GLY A 217 -20.47 21.33 -6.49
CA GLY A 217 -20.93 20.80 -7.77
C GLY A 217 -21.95 19.67 -7.64
N GLU A 218 -22.43 19.24 -8.80
CA GLU A 218 -23.45 18.20 -8.93
C GLU A 218 -22.94 17.12 -9.90
N SER A 219 -23.55 15.94 -9.83
CA SER A 219 -23.31 14.84 -10.78
C SER A 219 -24.63 14.18 -11.14
N THR A 220 -24.64 13.33 -12.14
CA THR A 220 -25.83 12.54 -12.49
C THR A 220 -25.57 11.05 -12.25
N LEU A 221 -26.64 10.25 -12.20
CA LEU A 221 -26.49 8.79 -12.16
C LEU A 221 -25.79 8.29 -13.42
N ARG A 222 -25.92 9.00 -14.56
CA ARG A 222 -25.19 8.71 -15.79
C ARG A 222 -23.69 8.95 -15.64
N ASP A 223 -23.28 10.07 -15.04
CA ASP A 223 -21.87 10.37 -14.79
C ASP A 223 -21.26 9.32 -13.86
N ILE A 224 -21.98 8.98 -12.79
CA ILE A 224 -21.59 7.92 -11.87
C ILE A 224 -21.41 6.61 -12.62
N ALA A 225 -22.42 6.18 -13.40
CA ALA A 225 -22.38 4.94 -14.18
C ALA A 225 -21.21 4.92 -15.19
N ALA A 226 -20.94 6.04 -15.84
CA ALA A 226 -19.82 6.19 -16.77
C ALA A 226 -18.47 6.03 -16.05
N ALA A 227 -18.27 6.71 -14.93
CA ALA A 227 -17.04 6.63 -14.13
C ALA A 227 -16.76 5.21 -13.62
N ILE A 228 -17.81 4.51 -13.15
CA ILE A 228 -17.70 3.11 -12.70
C ILE A 228 -17.75 2.09 -13.85
N ARG A 229 -17.87 2.56 -15.09
CA ARG A 229 -17.94 1.77 -16.34
C ARG A 229 -19.06 0.71 -16.29
N ARG A 230 -20.24 1.09 -15.82
CA ARG A 230 -21.45 0.26 -15.81
C ARG A 230 -22.43 0.78 -16.86
N PRO A 231 -22.83 -0.03 -17.85
CA PRO A 231 -23.78 0.42 -18.84
C PRO A 231 -25.17 0.60 -18.21
N ILE A 232 -25.86 1.65 -18.64
CA ILE A 232 -27.27 1.89 -18.31
C ILE A 232 -28.12 1.23 -19.40
N VAL A 233 -29.01 0.30 -19.02
CA VAL A 233 -29.85 -0.46 -19.94
C VAL A 233 -31.33 -0.06 -19.77
N PRO A 234 -32.04 0.34 -20.84
CA PRO A 234 -33.43 0.75 -20.74
C PRO A 234 -34.34 -0.40 -20.26
N ILE A 235 -35.26 -0.10 -19.34
CA ILE A 235 -36.22 -1.10 -18.85
C ILE A 235 -37.34 -1.28 -19.89
N PRO A 236 -37.58 -2.51 -20.41
CA PRO A 236 -38.63 -2.74 -21.42
C PRO A 236 -40.03 -2.42 -20.89
N ARG A 237 -40.86 -1.75 -21.69
CA ARG A 237 -42.22 -1.28 -21.32
C ARG A 237 -43.12 -2.37 -20.71
N LYS A 238 -42.98 -3.63 -21.13
CA LYS A 238 -43.73 -4.79 -20.59
C LYS A 238 -43.46 -5.10 -19.11
N TYR A 239 -42.26 -4.79 -18.61
CA TYR A 239 -41.89 -4.99 -17.21
C TYR A 239 -42.40 -3.87 -16.28
N LYS A 240 -42.78 -2.70 -16.81
CA LYS A 240 -43.47 -1.65 -16.03
C LYS A 240 -44.85 -2.09 -15.51
N ARG A 241 -45.50 -3.04 -16.20
CA ARG A 241 -46.83 -3.56 -15.84
C ARG A 241 -46.79 -4.51 -14.63
N PHE A 242 -45.63 -5.13 -14.39
CA PHE A 242 -45.36 -5.96 -13.21
C PHE A 242 -44.65 -5.16 -12.10
N ARG A 243 -44.99 -3.86 -11.93
CA ARG A 243 -44.42 -2.98 -10.88
C ARG A 243 -44.51 -3.58 -9.46
N ARG A 244 -45.47 -4.47 -9.22
CA ARG A 244 -45.69 -5.16 -7.94
C ARG A 244 -44.69 -6.31 -7.67
N PHE A 245 -43.93 -6.74 -8.67
CA PHE A 245 -42.86 -7.74 -8.57
C PHE A 245 -41.47 -7.13 -8.80
N VAL A 246 -41.36 -5.79 -8.74
CA VAL A 246 -40.10 -5.07 -8.92
C VAL A 246 -39.15 -5.40 -7.77
N PRO A 247 -37.93 -5.90 -8.05
CA PRO A 247 -36.90 -6.11 -7.04
C PRO A 247 -36.63 -4.85 -6.21
N GLY A 248 -36.53 -4.97 -4.88
CA GLY A 248 -36.40 -3.82 -3.96
C GLY A 248 -35.27 -2.83 -4.27
N TRP A 249 -34.22 -3.26 -4.98
CA TRP A 249 -33.10 -2.42 -5.41
C TRP A 249 -33.48 -1.37 -6.48
N LEU A 250 -34.51 -1.61 -7.30
CA LEU A 250 -34.99 -0.60 -8.27
C LEU A 250 -35.65 0.59 -7.56
N ALA A 251 -36.38 0.32 -6.47
CA ALA A 251 -36.94 1.37 -5.62
C ALA A 251 -35.82 2.18 -4.93
N GLU A 252 -34.71 1.54 -4.53
CA GLU A 252 -33.54 2.26 -3.98
C GLU A 252 -32.94 3.23 -4.98
N LEU A 253 -32.79 2.82 -6.25
CA LEU A 253 -32.27 3.69 -7.31
C LEU A 253 -33.20 4.87 -7.61
N GLU A 254 -34.52 4.64 -7.70
CA GLU A 254 -35.48 5.74 -7.88
C GLU A 254 -35.44 6.71 -6.69
N THR A 255 -35.24 6.18 -5.49
CA THR A 255 -35.15 6.96 -4.28
C THR A 255 -33.86 7.78 -4.20
N LEU A 256 -32.74 7.23 -4.69
CA LEU A 256 -31.47 7.95 -4.82
C LEU A 256 -31.61 9.08 -5.85
N SER A 257 -32.19 8.78 -7.02
CA SER A 257 -32.43 9.74 -8.10
C SER A 257 -33.51 10.80 -7.80
N SER A 258 -34.15 10.72 -6.63
CA SER A 258 -35.14 11.70 -6.15
C SER A 258 -34.71 12.38 -4.85
N ALA A 259 -33.44 12.20 -4.43
CA ALA A 259 -32.88 12.94 -3.31
C ALA A 259 -32.88 14.45 -3.64
N PRO A 260 -33.44 15.31 -2.77
CA PRO A 260 -33.46 16.74 -3.00
C PRO A 260 -32.07 17.35 -2.82
N LEU A 261 -31.81 18.45 -3.53
CA LEU A 261 -30.59 19.24 -3.39
C LEU A 261 -30.63 20.02 -2.07
N MET A 262 -29.48 20.15 -1.43
CA MET A 262 -29.30 20.84 -0.16
C MET A 262 -28.46 22.10 -0.33
N GLU A 263 -28.81 23.15 0.38
CA GLU A 263 -27.93 24.29 0.62
C GLU A 263 -26.89 23.91 1.68
N THR A 264 -25.63 24.30 1.47
CA THR A 264 -24.49 23.94 2.34
C THR A 264 -23.81 25.14 2.99
N CYS A 265 -24.41 26.34 2.89
CA CYS A 265 -23.84 27.60 3.37
C CYS A 265 -23.68 27.62 4.89
N ARG A 266 -24.67 27.10 5.63
CA ARG A 266 -24.67 27.12 7.11
C ARG A 266 -23.43 26.48 7.69
N LEU A 267 -23.02 25.29 7.21
CA LEU A 267 -21.83 24.61 7.70
C LEU A 267 -20.57 25.48 7.52
N ARG A 268 -20.45 26.16 6.37
CA ARG A 268 -19.35 27.08 6.12
C ARG A 268 -19.39 28.30 7.03
N GLU A 269 -20.58 28.85 7.28
CA GLU A 269 -20.77 30.03 8.14
C GLU A 269 -20.46 29.74 9.62
N VAL A 270 -20.88 28.59 10.14
CA VAL A 270 -20.73 28.25 11.57
C VAL A 270 -19.35 27.70 11.93
N SER A 271 -18.61 27.14 10.98
CA SER A 271 -17.33 26.47 11.28
C SER A 271 -16.17 26.81 10.33
N GLY A 272 -16.42 27.57 9.27
CA GLY A 272 -15.44 27.76 8.19
C GLY A 272 -15.11 26.46 7.43
N PHE A 273 -15.89 25.39 7.65
CA PHE A 273 -15.66 24.11 6.98
C PHE A 273 -16.03 24.22 5.50
N THR A 274 -15.12 23.77 4.63
CA THR A 274 -15.37 23.63 3.20
C THR A 274 -14.89 22.24 2.78
N PRO A 275 -15.73 21.44 2.11
CA PRO A 275 -15.33 20.15 1.56
C PRO A 275 -14.15 20.32 0.60
N VAL A 276 -13.20 19.40 0.64
CA VAL A 276 -11.98 19.44 -0.18
C VAL A 276 -12.20 18.79 -1.55
N TRP A 277 -13.13 17.84 -1.62
CA TRP A 277 -13.42 17.10 -2.84
C TRP A 277 -14.58 17.75 -3.61
N HIS A 278 -14.42 17.88 -4.92
CA HIS A 278 -15.51 18.27 -5.82
C HIS A 278 -16.36 17.03 -6.19
N ALA A 279 -17.65 17.22 -6.50
CA ALA A 279 -18.58 16.14 -6.83
C ALA A 279 -18.03 15.16 -7.90
N ALA A 280 -17.51 15.69 -9.01
CA ALA A 280 -16.87 14.89 -10.05
C ALA A 280 -15.68 14.06 -9.54
N GLU A 281 -14.87 14.62 -8.63
CA GLU A 281 -13.72 13.91 -8.06
C GLU A 281 -14.15 12.78 -7.12
N CYS A 282 -15.23 12.98 -6.36
CA CYS A 282 -15.86 11.95 -5.53
C CYS A 282 -16.32 10.76 -6.38
N VAL A 283 -16.91 11.05 -7.55
CA VAL A 283 -17.41 10.04 -8.49
C VAL A 283 -16.27 9.23 -9.11
N ASP A 284 -15.23 9.91 -9.59
CA ASP A 284 -14.03 9.26 -10.13
C ASP A 284 -13.38 8.34 -9.10
N ASP A 285 -13.22 8.82 -7.86
CA ASP A 285 -12.56 8.08 -6.80
C ASP A 285 -13.38 6.85 -6.34
N PHE A 286 -14.70 6.99 -6.29
CA PHE A 286 -15.62 5.89 -5.97
C PHE A 286 -15.49 4.69 -6.91
N ALA A 287 -14.98 4.87 -8.14
CA ALA A 287 -14.72 3.77 -9.05
C ALA A 287 -13.80 2.69 -8.43
N LEU A 288 -12.89 3.06 -7.52
CA LEU A 288 -12.04 2.12 -6.79
C LEU A 288 -12.82 1.19 -5.85
N ALA A 289 -13.89 1.68 -5.22
CA ALA A 289 -14.69 0.91 -4.26
C ALA A 289 -15.48 -0.23 -4.91
N VAL A 290 -15.89 -0.07 -6.17
CA VAL A 290 -16.62 -1.09 -6.95
C VAL A 290 -15.71 -1.88 -7.90
N ARG A 291 -14.44 -1.49 -8.04
CA ARG A 291 -13.49 -2.13 -8.94
C ARG A 291 -13.22 -3.57 -8.50
N GLY A 292 -13.26 -4.48 -9.46
CA GLY A 292 -12.96 -5.89 -9.23
C GLY A 292 -14.03 -6.64 -8.45
N GLN A 293 -15.21 -6.04 -8.27
CA GLN A 293 -16.33 -6.70 -7.62
C GLN A 293 -17.64 -6.42 -8.35
N VAL A 294 -18.62 -7.27 -8.06
CA VAL A 294 -20.01 -7.11 -8.49
C VAL A 294 -20.95 -7.44 -7.34
N SER A 295 -22.08 -6.74 -7.29
CA SER A 295 -23.16 -7.04 -6.37
C SER A 295 -24.06 -8.12 -6.96
N LEU A 296 -24.27 -9.20 -6.22
CA LEU A 296 -25.23 -10.27 -6.52
C LEU A 296 -26.18 -10.43 -5.34
N GLY A 297 -27.37 -9.84 -5.45
CA GLY A 297 -28.34 -9.77 -4.36
C GLY A 297 -27.79 -8.94 -3.19
N THR A 298 -27.64 -9.57 -2.03
CA THR A 298 -27.15 -8.89 -0.80
C THR A 298 -25.64 -8.96 -0.64
N ARG A 299 -24.94 -9.70 -1.51
CA ARG A 299 -23.51 -10.03 -1.37
C ARG A 299 -22.68 -9.32 -2.44
N MET A 300 -21.53 -8.79 -2.02
CA MET A 300 -20.47 -8.37 -2.92
C MET A 300 -19.58 -9.56 -3.24
N VAL A 301 -19.35 -9.83 -4.53
CA VAL A 301 -18.55 -10.95 -5.02
C VAL A 301 -17.37 -10.42 -5.82
N SER A 302 -16.17 -10.89 -5.47
CA SER A 302 -14.93 -10.56 -6.18
C SER A 302 -14.88 -11.25 -7.55
N LEU A 303 -14.49 -10.49 -8.57
CA LEU A 303 -14.37 -11.00 -9.94
C LEU A 303 -13.09 -11.86 -10.06
N PRO A 304 -13.14 -12.99 -10.78
CA PRO A 304 -11.98 -13.86 -10.92
C PRO A 304 -10.86 -13.24 -11.79
N TRP A 305 -11.20 -12.29 -12.66
CA TRP A 305 -10.25 -11.55 -13.51
C TRP A 305 -9.91 -10.14 -13.03
N ARG A 306 -10.24 -9.78 -11.78
CA ARG A 306 -9.87 -8.48 -11.22
C ARG A 306 -9.67 -8.53 -9.72
N LEU A 307 -8.62 -7.88 -9.24
CA LEU A 307 -8.34 -7.59 -7.84
C LEU A 307 -9.18 -6.40 -7.37
N ARG A 308 -9.56 -6.44 -6.10
CA ARG A 308 -10.35 -5.39 -5.44
C ARG A 308 -9.45 -4.49 -4.60
N HIS A 309 -9.97 -3.32 -4.26
CA HIS A 309 -9.40 -2.49 -3.19
C HIS A 309 -9.58 -3.18 -1.81
N VAL A 310 -8.57 -3.07 -0.94
CA VAL A 310 -8.55 -3.69 0.40
C VAL A 310 -8.42 -2.56 1.45
N PRO A 311 -9.54 -1.92 1.84
CA PRO A 311 -9.50 -0.80 2.79
C PRO A 311 -9.32 -1.26 4.25
N ASP A 312 -9.82 -2.46 4.58
CA ASP A 312 -9.81 -3.04 5.93
C ASP A 312 -8.70 -4.10 6.00
N ILE A 313 -7.58 -3.73 6.63
CA ILE A 313 -6.42 -4.61 6.83
C ILE A 313 -6.47 -5.14 8.27
N PRO A 314 -6.47 -6.46 8.47
CA PRO A 314 -6.47 -7.05 9.80
C PRO A 314 -5.33 -6.55 10.69
N ALA A 315 -5.61 -6.28 11.97
CA ALA A 315 -4.61 -5.85 12.94
C ALA A 315 -3.59 -6.98 13.21
N ALA A 316 -2.30 -6.64 13.18
CA ALA A 316 -1.20 -7.61 13.25
C ALA A 316 -1.06 -8.27 14.63
N ASP A 317 -1.58 -7.64 15.66
CA ASP A 317 -1.62 -8.07 17.06
C ASP A 317 -2.89 -8.86 17.41
N ALA A 318 -3.84 -8.99 16.48
CA ALA A 318 -5.11 -9.66 16.76
C ALA A 318 -4.91 -11.12 17.22
N PRO A 319 -5.53 -11.53 18.35
CA PRO A 319 -5.42 -12.89 18.85
C PRO A 319 -6.10 -13.88 17.89
N ALA A 320 -5.61 -15.11 17.86
CA ALA A 320 -6.22 -16.17 17.08
C ALA A 320 -7.65 -16.47 17.57
N ALA A 321 -8.46 -17.13 16.73
CA ALA A 321 -9.89 -17.37 17.05
C ALA A 321 -10.08 -18.27 18.29
N ASP A 322 -9.06 -19.05 18.63
CA ASP A 322 -8.97 -19.91 19.80
C ASP A 322 -8.31 -19.22 21.02
N GLY A 323 -8.07 -17.90 20.95
CA GLY A 323 -7.56 -17.09 22.05
C GLY A 323 -6.04 -17.06 22.20
N VAL A 324 -5.28 -17.70 21.30
CA VAL A 324 -3.81 -17.64 21.34
C VAL A 324 -3.36 -16.19 21.08
N VAL A 325 -2.60 -15.64 22.04
CA VAL A 325 -2.08 -14.28 21.99
C VAL A 325 -0.69 -14.27 21.33
N PRO A 326 -0.50 -13.50 20.25
CA PRO A 326 0.80 -13.30 19.60
C PRO A 326 1.85 -12.68 20.54
N ARG A 327 3.13 -13.00 20.35
CA ARG A 327 4.24 -12.49 21.18
C ARG A 327 5.33 -11.86 20.34
N LEU A 328 6.02 -10.85 20.85
CA LEU A 328 7.19 -10.27 20.16
C LEU A 328 8.32 -11.31 20.06
N ALA A 329 9.01 -11.34 18.93
CA ALA A 329 10.06 -12.31 18.64
C ALA A 329 11.48 -11.80 18.99
N GLY A 330 11.68 -10.48 19.06
CA GLY A 330 12.98 -9.89 19.36
C GLY A 330 13.28 -9.82 20.84
N PRO A 331 14.56 -9.70 21.22
CA PRO A 331 14.96 -9.60 22.62
C PRO A 331 14.53 -8.25 23.21
N GLU A 332 14.46 -8.20 24.54
CA GLU A 332 14.07 -7.00 25.25
C GLU A 332 14.97 -5.81 24.88
N GLY A 333 14.36 -4.65 24.62
CA GLY A 333 15.08 -3.45 24.20
C GLY A 333 15.51 -3.42 22.73
N LEU A 334 15.37 -4.49 21.94
CA LEU A 334 15.66 -4.50 20.49
C LEU A 334 14.43 -4.61 19.59
N ASN A 335 13.23 -4.76 20.15
CA ASN A 335 11.99 -4.60 19.39
C ASN A 335 11.79 -3.12 18.99
N GLY A 336 11.20 -2.90 17.82
CA GLY A 336 10.76 -1.58 17.33
C GLY A 336 9.27 -1.35 17.50
N GLU A 337 8.81 -0.10 17.38
CA GLU A 337 7.40 0.29 17.49
C GLU A 337 6.49 -0.48 16.51
N PHE A 338 7.01 -0.81 15.32
CA PHE A 338 6.24 -1.45 14.25
C PHE A 338 6.43 -2.97 14.16
N ASP A 339 7.12 -3.58 15.12
CA ASP A 339 7.43 -5.01 15.08
C ASP A 339 6.16 -5.86 15.16
N THR A 340 6.11 -6.91 14.33
CA THR A 340 4.96 -7.82 14.26
C THR A 340 5.09 -8.88 15.35
N PRO A 341 4.10 -9.02 16.25
CA PRO A 341 4.07 -10.15 17.16
C PRO A 341 3.69 -11.43 16.40
N ILE A 342 4.29 -12.56 16.78
CA ILE A 342 4.19 -13.85 16.10
C ILE A 342 3.24 -14.80 16.83
N ASP A 343 2.46 -15.58 16.07
CA ASP A 343 1.79 -16.76 16.61
C ASP A 343 2.82 -17.91 16.67
N PRO A 344 3.01 -18.58 17.83
CA PRO A 344 4.03 -19.62 18.00
C PRO A 344 3.86 -20.82 17.06
N ARG A 345 2.68 -21.00 16.44
CA ARG A 345 2.42 -22.04 15.44
C ARG A 345 2.94 -21.68 14.04
N PHE A 346 3.30 -20.41 13.81
CA PHE A 346 3.88 -19.90 12.56
C PHE A 346 5.19 -19.15 12.80
N PRO A 347 6.24 -19.83 13.28
CA PRO A 347 7.39 -19.16 13.90
C PRO A 347 8.51 -18.79 12.93
N THR A 348 8.52 -19.28 11.68
CA THR A 348 9.68 -19.17 10.79
C THR A 348 9.55 -18.01 9.80
N PHE A 349 10.56 -17.14 9.76
CA PHE A 349 10.59 -15.89 9.00
C PHE A 349 11.90 -15.70 8.22
N LEU A 350 11.84 -15.05 7.05
CA LEU A 350 12.97 -14.81 6.14
C LEU A 350 12.98 -13.38 5.56
N ALA A 351 14.14 -12.72 5.53
CA ALA A 351 14.30 -11.34 5.06
C ALA A 351 14.44 -11.16 3.53
N THR A 352 15.07 -12.13 2.83
CA THR A 352 15.79 -11.94 1.56
C THR A 352 15.08 -11.08 0.50
N ASN A 353 13.90 -11.48 -0.01
CA ASN A 353 13.27 -10.76 -1.13
C ASN A 353 12.47 -9.51 -0.75
N LEU A 354 11.94 -9.45 0.47
CA LEU A 354 11.20 -8.27 0.89
C LEU A 354 12.14 -7.13 1.29
N SER A 355 13.37 -7.48 1.65
CA SER A 355 14.45 -6.51 1.87
C SER A 355 14.86 -5.76 0.60
N GLU A 356 14.64 -6.33 -0.60
CA GLU A 356 14.77 -5.59 -1.88
C GLU A 356 13.75 -4.47 -2.03
N ALA A 357 12.59 -4.60 -1.40
CA ALA A 357 11.68 -3.47 -1.31
C ALA A 357 12.23 -2.52 -0.26
N LEU A 358 12.36 -2.95 0.99
CA LEU A 358 12.68 -2.04 2.09
C LEU A 358 13.71 -2.68 3.02
N PRO A 359 15.02 -2.43 2.81
CA PRO A 359 16.09 -3.11 3.57
C PRO A 359 16.12 -2.72 5.04
N GLY A 360 15.62 -1.52 5.36
CA GLY A 360 15.46 -1.00 6.71
C GLY A 360 16.77 -0.62 7.42
N PRO A 361 16.68 -0.03 8.63
CA PRO A 361 15.45 0.31 9.33
C PRO A 361 14.69 1.44 8.64
N PHE A 362 13.42 1.18 8.31
CA PHE A 362 12.60 2.13 7.55
C PHE A 362 12.06 3.28 8.40
N THR A 363 11.57 4.33 7.75
CA THR A 363 10.83 5.42 8.41
C THR A 363 9.35 5.05 8.65
N PRO A 364 8.69 5.62 9.68
CA PRO A 364 7.26 5.47 9.94
C PRO A 364 6.38 5.71 8.71
N SER A 365 6.63 6.77 7.93
CA SER A 365 5.88 7.03 6.70
C SER A 365 6.02 5.91 5.66
N SER A 366 7.19 5.28 5.53
CA SER A 366 7.38 4.05 4.73
C SER A 366 6.55 2.87 5.25
N ALA A 367 6.32 2.78 6.57
CA ALA A 367 5.44 1.75 7.15
C ALA A 367 3.97 1.95 6.74
N SER A 368 3.48 3.19 6.74
CA SER A 368 2.11 3.54 6.34
C SER A 368 1.75 3.16 4.90
N VAL A 369 2.75 2.93 4.05
CA VAL A 369 2.56 2.61 2.63
C VAL A 369 3.04 1.21 2.27
N THR A 370 4.28 0.86 2.57
CA THR A 370 4.91 -0.39 2.11
C THR A 370 4.51 -1.55 3.01
N VAL A 371 4.65 -1.43 4.33
CA VAL A 371 4.22 -2.48 5.27
C VAL A 371 2.71 -2.68 5.16
N ARG A 372 1.95 -1.57 5.15
CA ARG A 372 0.49 -1.59 4.95
C ARG A 372 0.09 -2.23 3.62
N GLY A 373 0.72 -1.85 2.53
CA GLY A 373 0.48 -2.38 1.18
C GLY A 373 0.77 -3.88 1.07
N LEU A 374 1.88 -4.34 1.63
CA LEU A 374 2.25 -5.75 1.65
C LEU A 374 1.26 -6.59 2.49
N ARG A 375 0.81 -6.09 3.65
CA ARG A 375 -0.23 -6.74 4.46
C ARG A 375 -1.58 -6.78 3.73
N ALA A 376 -1.96 -5.71 3.03
CA ALA A 376 -3.14 -5.70 2.16
C ALA A 376 -3.04 -6.75 1.04
N GLY A 377 -1.84 -6.91 0.45
CA GLY A 377 -1.53 -7.98 -0.49
C GLY A 377 -1.68 -9.38 0.11
N GLY A 378 -1.24 -9.59 1.35
CA GLY A 378 -1.44 -10.83 2.10
C GLY A 378 -2.92 -11.17 2.31
N ALA A 379 -3.73 -10.19 2.72
CA ALA A 379 -5.19 -10.34 2.86
C ALA A 379 -5.87 -10.70 1.52
N LEU A 380 -5.43 -10.10 0.41
CA LEU A 380 -5.91 -10.46 -0.92
C LEU A 380 -5.52 -11.90 -1.31
N ILE A 381 -4.27 -12.31 -1.04
CA ILE A 381 -3.79 -13.66 -1.34
C ILE A 381 -4.60 -14.71 -0.55
N ALA A 382 -4.86 -14.46 0.74
CA ALA A 382 -5.70 -15.31 1.57
C ALA A 382 -7.11 -15.49 0.96
N GLU A 383 -7.75 -14.38 0.54
CA GLU A 383 -9.07 -14.40 -0.10
C GLU A 383 -9.08 -15.20 -1.42
N ARG A 384 -7.99 -15.12 -2.20
CA ARG A 384 -7.87 -15.79 -3.49
C ARG A 384 -7.64 -17.29 -3.36
N LEU A 385 -6.76 -17.70 -2.46
CA LEU A 385 -6.37 -19.10 -2.30
C LEU A 385 -7.33 -19.90 -1.41
N ARG A 386 -8.04 -19.23 -0.48
CA ARG A 386 -9.02 -19.83 0.45
C ARG A 386 -8.53 -21.11 1.13
N PRO A 387 -7.37 -21.10 1.80
CA PRO A 387 -6.88 -22.28 2.51
C PRO A 387 -7.82 -22.72 3.64
N GLY A 388 -8.59 -21.79 4.22
CA GLY A 388 -9.52 -22.01 5.31
C GLY A 388 -8.89 -21.96 6.70
N GLY A 389 -9.74 -21.71 7.71
CA GLY A 389 -9.40 -21.79 9.13
C GLY A 389 -8.30 -20.82 9.56
N LEU A 390 -7.46 -21.28 10.50
CA LEU A 390 -6.37 -20.47 11.06
C LEU A 390 -5.34 -20.05 9.99
N VAL A 391 -5.04 -20.91 9.03
CA VAL A 391 -4.05 -20.64 7.97
C VAL A 391 -4.46 -19.45 7.11
N GLU A 392 -5.74 -19.37 6.72
CA GLU A 392 -6.24 -18.23 5.93
C GLU A 392 -6.13 -16.92 6.71
N ARG A 393 -6.49 -16.97 8.00
CA ARG A 393 -6.37 -15.82 8.89
C ARG A 393 -4.91 -15.39 9.06
N GLU A 394 -4.00 -16.34 9.25
CA GLU A 394 -2.57 -16.04 9.41
C GLU A 394 -1.97 -15.45 8.13
N ILE A 395 -2.33 -15.98 6.96
CA ILE A 395 -1.90 -15.40 5.68
C ILE A 395 -2.43 -13.97 5.55
N ALA A 396 -3.68 -13.71 5.95
CA ALA A 396 -4.26 -12.37 5.87
C ALA A 396 -3.61 -11.36 6.83
N ILE A 397 -3.12 -11.79 8.00
CA ILE A 397 -2.58 -10.92 9.04
C ILE A 397 -1.05 -10.78 8.94
N ARG A 398 -0.32 -11.88 8.77
CA ARG A 398 1.14 -11.98 9.03
C ARG A 398 1.93 -12.67 7.92
N THR A 399 1.44 -12.72 6.68
CA THR A 399 2.30 -13.16 5.54
C THR A 399 3.58 -12.33 5.44
N VAL A 400 3.50 -11.05 5.83
CA VAL A 400 4.63 -10.14 5.97
C VAL A 400 4.69 -9.65 7.41
N ALA A 401 5.87 -9.79 8.01
CA ALA A 401 6.19 -9.35 9.36
C ALA A 401 7.29 -8.28 9.35
N VAL A 402 7.34 -7.51 10.42
CA VAL A 402 8.38 -6.51 10.67
C VAL A 402 9.15 -6.92 11.90
N PHE A 403 10.48 -6.90 11.82
CA PHE A 403 11.36 -7.08 12.97
C PHE A 403 12.51 -6.08 12.90
N ALA A 404 12.73 -5.30 13.97
CA ALA A 404 13.72 -4.23 14.01
C ALA A 404 13.66 -3.30 12.78
N HIS A 405 12.43 -2.92 12.38
CA HIS A 405 12.13 -2.09 11.19
C HIS A 405 12.62 -2.67 9.86
N ARG A 406 12.62 -4.00 9.72
CA ARG A 406 12.96 -4.72 8.47
C ARG A 406 11.86 -5.69 8.10
N LEU A 407 11.67 -5.91 6.81
CA LEU A 407 10.59 -6.76 6.29
C LEU A 407 11.01 -8.23 6.24
N TYR A 408 10.13 -9.09 6.73
CA TYR A 408 10.30 -10.54 6.69
C TYR A 408 9.05 -11.22 6.11
N GLY A 409 9.27 -12.26 5.31
CA GLY A 409 8.22 -13.14 4.82
C GLY A 409 8.01 -14.31 5.77
N ALA A 410 6.76 -14.63 6.09
CA ALA A 410 6.41 -15.78 6.93
C ALA A 410 6.53 -17.09 6.15
N ILE A 411 7.59 -17.85 6.40
CA ILE A 411 7.90 -19.11 5.71
C ILE A 411 6.92 -20.20 6.07
N THR A 412 6.52 -20.30 7.35
CA THR A 412 5.51 -21.28 7.77
C THR A 412 4.17 -21.03 7.07
N SER A 413 3.74 -19.77 6.96
CA SER A 413 2.53 -19.38 6.23
C SER A 413 2.66 -19.67 4.73
N ALA A 414 3.81 -19.38 4.13
CA ALA A 414 4.10 -19.69 2.73
C ALA A 414 4.07 -21.20 2.44
N HIS A 415 4.49 -22.04 3.39
CA HIS A 415 4.41 -23.49 3.26
C HIS A 415 2.95 -23.96 3.15
N PHE A 416 2.06 -23.53 4.06
CA PHE A 416 0.65 -23.89 3.99
C PHE A 416 -0.05 -23.30 2.77
N MET A 417 0.36 -22.10 2.34
CA MET A 417 -0.08 -21.52 1.09
C MET A 417 0.29 -22.43 -0.10
N ALA A 418 1.52 -22.96 -0.13
CA ALA A 418 1.98 -23.86 -1.17
C ALA A 418 1.20 -25.20 -1.21
N GLU A 419 0.65 -25.68 -0.09
CA GLU A 419 -0.26 -26.85 -0.10
C GLU A 419 -1.56 -26.62 -0.88
N THR A 420 -1.92 -25.35 -1.14
CA THR A 420 -3.08 -25.02 -1.98
C THR A 420 -2.76 -25.08 -3.47
N VAL A 421 -1.48 -25.13 -3.85
CA VAL A 421 -1.04 -25.16 -5.25
C VAL A 421 -1.06 -26.60 -5.76
N PRO A 422 -1.84 -26.91 -6.81
CA PRO A 422 -1.87 -28.26 -7.38
C PRO A 422 -0.51 -28.67 -7.97
N PHE A 423 -0.19 -29.96 -7.85
CA PHE A 423 0.98 -30.58 -8.49
C PHE A 423 2.36 -30.05 -8.06
N ALA A 424 2.43 -29.18 -7.05
CA ALA A 424 3.67 -28.68 -6.50
C ALA A 424 3.94 -29.27 -5.11
N LYS A 425 5.19 -29.66 -4.85
CA LYS A 425 5.61 -30.05 -3.49
C LYS A 425 5.91 -28.78 -2.70
N PRO A 426 5.30 -28.56 -1.51
CA PRO A 426 5.55 -27.37 -0.69
C PRO A 426 7.03 -27.14 -0.40
N ALA A 427 7.79 -28.21 -0.13
CA ALA A 427 9.24 -28.15 0.07
C ALA A 427 9.98 -27.58 -1.15
N THR A 428 9.53 -27.87 -2.39
CA THR A 428 10.16 -27.32 -3.61
C THR A 428 9.81 -25.84 -3.82
N ILE A 429 8.62 -25.39 -3.37
CA ILE A 429 8.23 -23.98 -3.42
C ILE A 429 8.96 -23.16 -2.35
N VAL A 430 9.20 -23.74 -1.17
CA VAL A 430 9.89 -23.00 -0.09
C VAL A 430 11.41 -23.07 -0.25
N ALA A 431 11.99 -24.26 -0.45
CA ALA A 431 13.44 -24.48 -0.47
C ALA A 431 14.11 -24.24 -1.83
N ASN A 432 13.40 -24.51 -2.93
CA ASN A 432 13.95 -24.44 -4.31
C ASN A 432 13.24 -23.39 -5.18
N SER A 433 12.45 -22.49 -4.59
CA SER A 433 11.92 -21.38 -5.37
C SER A 433 13.06 -20.45 -5.74
N GLY A 434 13.02 -19.92 -6.96
CA GLY A 434 13.83 -18.74 -7.31
C GLY A 434 13.41 -17.48 -6.54
N PHE A 435 12.53 -17.64 -5.54
CA PHE A 435 12.02 -16.61 -4.66
C PHE A 435 12.82 -16.66 -3.34
N PHE A 436 12.69 -17.66 -2.48
CA PHE A 436 13.26 -17.58 -1.13
C PHE A 436 14.78 -17.86 -1.04
N GLY A 437 15.42 -18.26 -2.13
CA GLY A 437 16.86 -18.55 -2.18
C GLY A 437 17.21 -19.86 -1.46
N PRO A 438 18.40 -20.44 -1.71
CA PRO A 438 18.86 -21.68 -1.08
C PRO A 438 18.99 -21.57 0.45
N SER A 439 19.24 -20.38 1.00
CA SER A 439 19.32 -20.12 2.44
C SER A 439 18.03 -20.51 3.21
N ALA A 440 16.86 -20.55 2.55
CA ALA A 440 15.60 -20.99 3.15
C ALA A 440 15.49 -22.52 3.34
N ALA A 441 16.31 -23.31 2.64
CA ALA A 441 16.24 -24.77 2.66
C ALA A 441 16.79 -25.39 3.95
N ALA A 442 17.60 -24.64 4.71
CA ALA A 442 18.37 -25.17 5.85
C ALA A 442 17.64 -25.12 7.20
N LEU A 443 16.42 -24.56 7.28
CA LEU A 443 15.76 -24.27 8.57
C LEU A 443 14.44 -25.04 8.77
N PRO A 444 14.06 -25.29 10.05
CA PRO A 444 12.78 -25.92 10.36
C PRO A 444 11.63 -25.00 9.97
N ILE A 445 10.78 -25.48 9.06
CA ILE A 445 9.58 -24.77 8.59
C ILE A 445 8.54 -24.62 9.73
N PHE A 446 8.52 -25.57 10.65
CA PHE A 446 7.59 -25.62 11.78
C PHE A 446 8.38 -25.52 13.09
N GLY A 447 7.84 -24.81 14.08
CA GLY A 447 8.37 -24.83 15.44
C GLY A 447 7.80 -25.98 16.26
N GLU A 448 7.82 -25.80 17.58
CA GLU A 448 7.40 -26.79 18.57
C GLU A 448 5.90 -27.13 18.46
N GLN A 449 5.06 -26.14 18.14
CA GLN A 449 3.63 -26.32 17.99
C GLN A 449 3.24 -26.56 16.54
N ARG A 450 2.62 -27.71 16.25
CA ARG A 450 2.12 -28.05 14.91
C ARG A 450 0.62 -27.89 14.83
N LEU A 451 0.15 -27.44 13.67
CA LEU A 451 -1.28 -27.44 13.35
C LEU A 451 -1.80 -28.87 13.24
N PRO A 452 -3.02 -29.17 13.74
CA PRO A 452 -3.65 -30.46 13.55
C PRO A 452 -3.84 -30.72 12.05
N SER A 453 -3.27 -31.81 11.53
CA SER A 453 -3.49 -32.23 10.15
C SER A 453 -4.85 -32.93 10.05
N PRO A 454 -5.79 -32.48 9.20
CA PRO A 454 -7.07 -33.16 9.04
C PRO A 454 -6.85 -34.54 8.41
N SER A 455 -7.06 -35.59 9.19
CA SER A 455 -6.75 -37.00 8.87
C SER A 455 -7.85 -37.76 8.09
N SER A 456 -8.84 -37.06 7.54
CA SER A 456 -9.95 -37.71 6.83
C SER A 456 -9.56 -38.16 5.41
N ARG A 457 -9.71 -39.47 5.14
CA ARG A 457 -9.51 -40.09 3.80
C ARG A 457 -10.40 -39.51 2.71
N VAL A 458 -11.55 -38.92 3.07
CA VAL A 458 -12.53 -38.32 2.14
C VAL A 458 -12.28 -36.81 1.96
N ALA A 459 -11.83 -36.11 3.00
CA ALA A 459 -11.61 -34.66 2.94
C ALA A 459 -10.43 -34.27 2.03
N LYS A 460 -9.39 -35.11 1.97
CA LYS A 460 -8.18 -34.84 1.18
C LYS A 460 -8.44 -34.74 -0.34
N PRO A 461 -9.10 -35.70 -1.02
CA PRO A 461 -9.38 -35.59 -2.45
C PRO A 461 -10.32 -34.42 -2.79
N LEU A 462 -11.34 -34.15 -1.95
CA LEU A 462 -12.23 -33.00 -2.13
C LEU A 462 -11.48 -31.66 -2.02
N ARG A 463 -10.56 -31.55 -1.05
CA ARG A 463 -9.68 -30.37 -0.91
C ARG A 463 -8.81 -30.18 -2.14
N THR A 464 -8.22 -31.26 -2.68
CA THR A 464 -7.40 -31.20 -3.90
C THR A 464 -8.21 -30.74 -5.10
N LEU A 465 -9.42 -31.29 -5.32
CA LEU A 465 -10.28 -30.89 -6.44
C LEU A 465 -10.69 -29.41 -6.34
N ARG A 466 -11.09 -28.97 -5.13
CA ARG A 466 -11.37 -27.56 -4.84
C ARG A 466 -10.17 -26.67 -5.16
N ASN A 467 -8.98 -27.06 -4.70
CA ASN A 467 -7.75 -26.29 -4.90
C ASN A 467 -7.37 -26.20 -6.39
N ILE A 468 -7.55 -27.28 -7.17
CA ILE A 468 -7.39 -27.26 -8.63
C ILE A 468 -8.34 -26.24 -9.26
N GLY A 469 -9.62 -26.27 -8.89
CA GLY A 469 -10.61 -25.33 -9.40
C GLY A 469 -10.28 -23.88 -9.05
N VAL A 470 -9.97 -23.59 -7.79
CA VAL A 470 -9.60 -22.24 -7.32
C VAL A 470 -8.33 -21.74 -8.01
N PHE A 471 -7.30 -22.58 -8.11
CA PHE A 471 -6.05 -22.25 -8.77
C PHE A 471 -6.25 -21.97 -10.27
N GLY A 472 -6.99 -22.84 -10.97
CA GLY A 472 -7.28 -22.67 -12.40
C GLY A 472 -8.07 -21.39 -12.69
N ILE A 473 -9.12 -21.12 -11.91
CA ILE A 473 -9.94 -19.90 -12.03
C ILE A 473 -9.09 -18.65 -11.79
N ASN A 474 -8.25 -18.63 -10.74
CA ASN A 474 -7.39 -17.49 -10.45
C ASN A 474 -6.31 -17.30 -11.51
N LEU A 475 -5.64 -18.38 -11.95
CA LEU A 475 -4.58 -18.31 -12.95
C LEU A 475 -5.13 -17.77 -14.28
N VAL A 476 -6.21 -18.36 -14.80
CA VAL A 476 -6.81 -17.93 -16.08
C VAL A 476 -7.43 -16.54 -15.93
N GLY A 477 -8.23 -16.33 -14.88
CA GLY A 477 -8.93 -15.08 -14.63
C GLY A 477 -7.97 -13.91 -14.50
N LEU A 478 -7.04 -13.95 -13.54
CA LEU A 478 -6.14 -12.84 -13.27
C LEU A 478 -5.19 -12.60 -14.46
N SER A 479 -4.75 -13.65 -15.16
CA SER A 479 -3.95 -13.47 -16.38
C SER A 479 -4.72 -12.71 -17.46
N ALA A 480 -6.01 -13.02 -17.67
CA ALA A 480 -6.85 -12.32 -18.64
C ALA A 480 -7.15 -10.86 -18.24
N GLY A 481 -7.22 -10.58 -16.94
CA GLY A 481 -7.46 -9.25 -16.39
C GLY A 481 -6.25 -8.34 -16.29
N ALA A 482 -5.06 -8.91 -16.15
CA ALA A 482 -3.83 -8.23 -15.76
C ALA A 482 -3.52 -6.98 -16.61
N ALA A 483 -3.66 -7.07 -17.94
CA ALA A 483 -3.38 -5.93 -18.83
C ALA A 483 -4.34 -4.75 -18.61
N ARG A 484 -5.62 -5.05 -18.33
CA ARG A 484 -6.62 -4.02 -18.05
C ARG A 484 -6.38 -3.38 -16.67
N GLU A 485 -5.99 -4.16 -15.68
CA GLU A 485 -5.63 -3.65 -14.35
C GLU A 485 -4.44 -2.71 -14.41
N THR A 486 -3.40 -3.08 -15.16
CA THR A 486 -2.23 -2.22 -15.37
C THR A 486 -2.62 -0.88 -16.00
N ARG A 487 -3.44 -0.90 -17.07
CA ARG A 487 -3.89 0.35 -17.71
C ARG A 487 -4.72 1.23 -16.79
N ASP A 488 -5.62 0.65 -16.02
CA ASP A 488 -6.43 1.41 -15.07
C ASP A 488 -5.58 2.02 -13.96
N TYR A 489 -4.60 1.28 -13.44
CA TYR A 489 -3.71 1.80 -12.41
C TYR A 489 -2.81 2.93 -12.93
N ILE A 490 -2.29 2.82 -14.16
CA ILE A 490 -1.57 3.93 -14.82
C ILE A 490 -2.46 5.17 -14.93
N SER A 491 -3.73 4.99 -15.32
CA SER A 491 -4.69 6.09 -15.41
C SER A 491 -4.99 6.73 -14.05
N ASP A 492 -5.04 5.94 -12.99
CA ASP A 492 -5.25 6.43 -11.63
C ASP A 492 -4.07 7.28 -11.15
N ILE A 493 -2.82 6.82 -11.37
CA ILE A 493 -1.62 7.57 -10.99
C ILE A 493 -1.47 8.84 -11.83
N ALA A 494 -1.76 8.78 -13.13
CA ALA A 494 -1.78 9.98 -13.97
C ALA A 494 -2.84 11.00 -13.51
N ARG A 495 -3.99 10.53 -12.97
CA ARG A 495 -4.98 11.41 -12.34
C ARG A 495 -4.43 12.03 -11.06
N LEU A 496 -3.79 11.24 -10.20
CA LEU A 496 -3.14 11.75 -8.98
C LEU A 496 -2.09 12.84 -9.30
N GLU A 497 -1.24 12.62 -10.30
CA GLU A 497 -0.25 13.62 -10.76
C GLU A 497 -0.94 14.92 -11.21
N ARG A 498 -2.04 14.83 -11.98
CA ARG A 498 -2.83 16.01 -12.39
C ARG A 498 -3.47 16.74 -11.21
N LEU A 499 -3.97 16.00 -10.21
CA LEU A 499 -4.59 16.60 -9.02
C LEU A 499 -3.57 17.28 -8.10
N ALA A 500 -2.34 16.75 -8.03
CA ALA A 500 -1.24 17.37 -7.32
C ALA A 500 -0.71 18.62 -8.05
N GLY A 501 -0.66 18.57 -9.38
CA GLY A 501 -0.09 19.64 -10.21
C GLY A 501 1.43 19.73 -10.12
N ASP A 502 2.02 20.62 -10.91
CA ASP A 502 3.48 20.80 -10.95
C ASP A 502 3.99 21.59 -9.74
N ASP A 503 3.24 22.63 -9.34
CA ASP A 503 3.55 23.55 -8.25
C ASP A 503 2.70 23.25 -7.00
N LEU A 504 3.27 22.48 -6.08
CA LEU A 504 2.61 22.05 -4.84
C LEU A 504 2.39 23.20 -3.85
N THR A 505 3.09 24.34 -4.01
CA THR A 505 2.96 25.48 -3.10
C THR A 505 1.59 26.15 -3.19
N ARG A 506 0.89 25.97 -4.32
CA ARG A 506 -0.46 26.51 -4.56
C ARG A 506 -1.58 25.72 -3.90
N LEU A 507 -1.31 24.50 -3.46
CA LEU A 507 -2.31 23.68 -2.79
C LEU A 507 -2.61 24.27 -1.40
N ASP A 508 -3.87 24.42 -1.04
CA ASP A 508 -4.23 24.68 0.35
C ASP A 508 -3.87 23.46 1.23
N GLU A 509 -3.68 23.69 2.53
CA GLU A 509 -3.21 22.64 3.45
C GLU A 509 -4.18 21.44 3.54
N ARG A 510 -5.50 21.69 3.49
CA ARG A 510 -6.51 20.63 3.60
C ARG A 510 -6.51 19.77 2.33
N ARG A 511 -6.38 20.40 1.16
CA ARG A 511 -6.21 19.70 -0.12
C ARG A 511 -4.93 18.90 -0.16
N LEU A 512 -3.82 19.47 0.31
CA LEU A 512 -2.54 18.77 0.41
C LEU A 512 -2.67 17.48 1.24
N LEU A 513 -3.29 17.55 2.42
CA LEU A 513 -3.53 16.38 3.28
C LEU A 513 -4.44 15.32 2.63
N SER A 514 -5.54 15.72 1.96
CA SER A 514 -6.39 14.76 1.24
C SER A 514 -5.68 14.08 0.07
N LEU A 515 -4.80 14.81 -0.64
CA LEU A 515 -3.97 14.22 -1.70
C LEU A 515 -2.89 13.28 -1.14
N ILE A 516 -2.33 13.56 0.03
CA ILE A 516 -1.42 12.65 0.75
C ILE A 516 -2.13 11.32 1.06
N LEU A 517 -3.36 11.37 1.59
CA LEU A 517 -4.15 10.16 1.87
C LEU A 517 -4.47 9.40 0.58
N LEU A 518 -4.86 10.11 -0.49
CA LEU A 518 -5.11 9.51 -1.81
C LEU A 518 -3.87 8.83 -2.37
N ALA A 519 -2.72 9.50 -2.33
CA ALA A 519 -1.47 8.95 -2.82
C ALA A 519 -1.06 7.70 -2.02
N ARG A 520 -1.20 7.72 -0.68
CA ARG A 520 -0.96 6.56 0.18
C ARG A 520 -1.85 5.37 -0.22
N ASP A 521 -3.14 5.59 -0.43
CA ASP A 521 -4.05 4.49 -0.81
C ASP A 521 -3.74 3.92 -2.19
N HIS A 522 -3.32 4.78 -3.13
CA HIS A 522 -2.82 4.31 -4.43
C HIS A 522 -1.55 3.47 -4.30
N VAL A 523 -0.59 3.86 -3.45
CA VAL A 523 0.60 3.05 -3.19
C VAL A 523 0.23 1.70 -2.57
N VAL A 524 -0.67 1.68 -1.59
CA VAL A 524 -1.20 0.44 -0.98
C VAL A 524 -1.84 -0.44 -2.04
N HIS A 525 -2.64 0.13 -2.95
CA HIS A 525 -3.23 -0.62 -4.05
C HIS A 525 -2.17 -1.14 -5.05
N GLY A 526 -1.13 -0.36 -5.33
CA GLY A 526 0.02 -0.79 -6.14
C GLY A 526 0.67 -2.05 -5.59
N TRP A 527 0.87 -2.13 -4.27
CA TRP A 527 1.37 -3.33 -3.60
C TRP A 527 0.41 -4.52 -3.72
N VAL A 528 -0.90 -4.30 -3.61
CA VAL A 528 -1.92 -5.34 -3.85
C VAL A 528 -1.81 -5.91 -5.27
N LEU A 529 -1.65 -5.04 -6.28
CA LEU A 529 -1.46 -5.46 -7.67
C LEU A 529 -0.10 -6.18 -7.88
N ALA A 530 0.94 -5.75 -7.16
CA ALA A 530 2.25 -6.40 -7.16
C ALA A 530 2.17 -7.83 -6.57
N SER A 531 1.41 -8.03 -5.49
CA SER A 531 1.13 -9.37 -4.92
C SER A 531 0.38 -10.28 -5.90
N GLY A 532 -0.61 -9.75 -6.63
CA GLY A 532 -1.28 -10.50 -7.70
C GLY A 532 -0.33 -10.90 -8.84
N SER A 533 0.56 -9.97 -9.23
CA SER A 533 1.61 -10.23 -10.23
C SER A 533 2.58 -11.30 -9.77
N PHE A 534 2.97 -11.27 -8.50
CA PHE A 534 3.84 -12.26 -7.88
C PHE A 534 3.23 -13.66 -7.97
N MET A 535 1.95 -13.81 -7.63
CA MET A 535 1.25 -15.10 -7.71
C MET A 535 1.22 -15.65 -9.14
N LEU A 536 0.97 -14.79 -10.14
CA LEU A 536 0.99 -15.18 -11.55
C LEU A 536 2.39 -15.58 -12.02
N CYS A 537 3.41 -14.77 -11.75
CA CYS A 537 4.80 -15.08 -12.10
C CYS A 537 5.25 -16.40 -11.44
N ALA A 538 4.91 -16.63 -10.17
CA ALA A 538 5.21 -17.87 -9.47
C ALA A 538 4.53 -19.09 -10.13
N ALA A 539 3.25 -18.97 -10.49
CA ALA A 539 2.50 -20.02 -11.17
C ALA A 539 3.09 -20.35 -12.55
N PHE A 540 3.38 -19.35 -13.38
CA PHE A 540 3.97 -19.56 -14.71
C PHE A 540 5.40 -20.12 -14.63
N ASN A 541 6.20 -19.67 -13.68
CA ASN A 541 7.54 -20.24 -13.46
C ASN A 541 7.48 -21.69 -13.01
N ALA A 542 6.52 -22.07 -12.16
CA ALA A 542 6.32 -23.46 -11.76
C ALA A 542 5.94 -24.34 -12.97
N MET A 543 5.04 -23.85 -13.83
CA MET A 543 4.67 -24.56 -15.08
C MET A 543 5.85 -24.68 -16.05
N LEU A 544 6.61 -23.60 -16.26
CA LEU A 544 7.81 -23.64 -17.11
C LEU A 544 8.84 -24.63 -16.60
N ARG A 545 9.09 -24.64 -15.29
CA ARG A 545 10.00 -25.60 -14.67
C ARG A 545 9.53 -27.04 -14.91
N GLY A 546 8.23 -27.30 -14.74
CA GLY A 546 7.64 -28.61 -15.03
C GLY A 546 7.81 -29.05 -16.49
N LEU A 547 7.62 -28.14 -17.45
CA LEU A 547 7.73 -28.43 -18.89
C LEU A 547 9.18 -28.54 -19.39
N CYS A 548 10.08 -27.76 -18.82
CA CYS A 548 11.49 -27.73 -19.19
C CYS A 548 12.34 -28.76 -18.42
N GLY A 549 11.88 -29.26 -17.27
CA GLY A 549 12.64 -30.13 -16.38
C GLY A 549 13.76 -29.42 -15.60
N ARG A 550 13.92 -28.10 -15.79
CA ARG A 550 14.94 -27.25 -15.16
C ARG A 550 14.40 -25.83 -14.93
N ALA A 551 15.09 -25.03 -14.13
CA ALA A 551 14.78 -23.62 -14.00
C ALA A 551 15.05 -22.90 -15.34
N THR A 552 14.02 -22.25 -15.89
CA THR A 552 14.08 -21.50 -17.14
C THR A 552 13.39 -20.17 -16.93
N ALA A 553 14.07 -19.06 -17.23
CA ALA A 553 13.50 -17.72 -17.23
C ALA A 553 13.42 -17.24 -18.68
N PRO A 554 12.22 -16.91 -19.21
CA PRO A 554 12.11 -16.37 -20.55
C PRO A 554 12.69 -14.95 -20.60
N PRO A 555 13.29 -14.52 -21.72
CA PRO A 555 13.73 -13.13 -21.88
C PRO A 555 12.52 -12.21 -21.76
N ALA A 556 12.69 -11.13 -20.97
CA ALA A 556 11.69 -10.09 -20.89
C ALA A 556 11.75 -9.21 -22.14
N GLY A 557 12.92 -9.10 -22.79
CA GLY A 557 13.09 -8.36 -24.03
C GLY A 557 13.28 -6.86 -23.81
N PRO A 558 13.56 -6.11 -24.90
CA PRO A 558 14.10 -4.74 -24.85
C PRO A 558 13.14 -3.69 -24.28
N GLU A 559 11.87 -4.03 -24.05
CA GLU A 559 10.85 -3.13 -23.49
C GLU A 559 10.76 -3.18 -21.95
N LEU A 560 11.78 -3.75 -21.28
CA LEU A 560 11.81 -3.88 -19.83
C LEU A 560 11.82 -2.50 -19.16
N VAL A 561 10.75 -2.14 -18.46
CA VAL A 561 10.63 -0.81 -17.82
C VAL A 561 11.77 -0.52 -16.84
N SER A 562 12.23 -1.54 -16.11
CA SER A 562 13.30 -1.41 -15.13
C SER A 562 14.69 -1.20 -15.76
N ALA A 563 14.81 -1.36 -17.08
CA ALA A 563 16.00 -1.00 -17.85
C ALA A 563 16.07 0.48 -18.23
N ARG A 564 14.94 1.21 -18.18
CA ARG A 564 14.88 2.59 -18.67
C ARG A 564 15.93 3.53 -18.08
N PRO A 565 16.32 3.44 -16.78
CA PRO A 565 17.41 4.24 -16.24
C PRO A 565 18.73 4.01 -16.97
N LEU A 566 19.05 2.76 -17.29
CA LEU A 566 20.24 2.39 -18.04
C LEU A 566 20.18 2.88 -19.48
N ASP A 567 19.03 2.72 -20.15
CA ASP A 567 18.85 3.23 -21.51
C ASP A 567 18.93 4.77 -21.58
N ALA A 568 18.43 5.46 -20.56
CA ALA A 568 18.54 6.91 -20.43
C ALA A 568 19.99 7.34 -20.30
N VAL A 569 20.78 6.65 -19.46
CA VAL A 569 22.23 6.88 -19.38
C VAL A 569 22.89 6.69 -20.75
N TYR A 570 22.60 5.60 -21.46
CA TYR A 570 23.19 5.39 -22.80
C TYR A 570 22.80 6.46 -23.82
N ARG A 571 21.55 6.92 -23.82
CA ARG A 571 21.10 8.02 -24.70
C ARG A 571 21.80 9.34 -24.34
N LEU A 572 21.90 9.66 -23.05
CA LEU A 572 22.59 10.87 -22.58
C LEU A 572 24.10 10.82 -22.86
N VAL A 573 24.75 9.66 -22.66
CA VAL A 573 26.15 9.44 -23.04
C VAL A 573 26.34 9.65 -24.54
N THR A 574 25.42 9.14 -25.37
CA THR A 574 25.48 9.34 -26.83
C THR A 574 25.30 10.81 -27.21
N ALA A 575 24.39 11.52 -26.54
CA ALA A 575 24.20 12.96 -26.75
C ALA A 575 25.43 13.76 -26.30
N ALA A 576 25.99 13.47 -25.13
CA ALA A 576 27.18 14.12 -24.60
C ALA A 576 28.40 13.92 -25.51
N ARG A 577 28.59 12.73 -26.10
CA ARG A 577 29.68 12.46 -27.06
C ARG A 577 29.57 13.27 -28.36
N ARG A 578 28.38 13.74 -28.72
CA ARG A 578 28.17 14.56 -29.93
C ARG A 578 28.49 16.03 -29.69
N ASP A 579 28.51 16.48 -28.45
CA ASP A 579 28.76 17.86 -28.06
C ASP A 579 30.08 17.97 -27.26
N PRO A 580 31.15 18.53 -27.86
CA PRO A 580 32.42 18.72 -27.17
C PRO A 580 32.33 19.59 -25.91
N VAL A 581 31.40 20.56 -25.87
CA VAL A 581 31.20 21.42 -24.69
C VAL A 581 30.68 20.57 -23.53
N VAL A 582 29.65 19.76 -23.78
CA VAL A 582 29.10 18.84 -22.77
C VAL A 582 30.15 17.85 -22.29
N SER A 583 30.90 17.24 -23.21
CA SER A 583 31.96 16.30 -22.86
C SER A 583 33.04 16.93 -21.98
N SER A 584 33.44 18.18 -22.27
CA SER A 584 34.40 18.93 -21.46
C SER A 584 33.85 19.26 -20.07
N LEU A 585 32.60 19.71 -19.98
CA LEU A 585 31.95 20.01 -18.70
C LEU A 585 31.83 18.77 -17.81
N LEU A 586 31.37 17.64 -18.36
CA LEU A 586 31.22 16.38 -17.63
C LEU A 586 32.57 15.71 -17.27
N ALA A 587 33.67 16.12 -17.91
CA ALA A 587 35.00 15.66 -17.53
C ALA A 587 35.49 16.29 -16.23
N GLN A 588 35.02 17.51 -15.91
CA GLN A 588 35.41 18.23 -14.70
C GLN A 588 34.75 17.62 -13.45
N PRO A 589 35.42 17.62 -12.29
CA PRO A 589 34.81 17.20 -11.04
C PRO A 589 33.81 18.25 -10.53
N GLY A 590 32.76 17.82 -9.82
CA GLY A 590 31.80 18.71 -9.16
C GLY A 590 30.37 18.58 -9.70
N LYS A 591 29.54 19.58 -9.38
CA LYS A 591 28.15 19.70 -9.85
C LYS A 591 28.12 20.35 -11.23
N HIS A 592 27.33 19.80 -12.15
CA HIS A 592 27.35 20.21 -13.55
C HIS A 592 26.10 20.96 -14.01
N LEU A 593 24.99 20.90 -13.27
CA LEU A 593 23.69 21.38 -13.76
C LEU A 593 23.67 22.86 -14.13
N ASP A 594 24.24 23.74 -13.28
CA ASP A 594 24.27 25.18 -13.54
C ASP A 594 25.11 25.51 -14.79
N ALA A 595 26.25 24.83 -14.95
CA ALA A 595 27.12 24.99 -16.10
C ALA A 595 26.45 24.47 -17.40
N LEU A 596 25.79 23.31 -17.32
CA LEU A 596 25.01 22.74 -18.43
C LEU A 596 23.83 23.65 -18.81
N ALA A 597 23.17 24.29 -17.84
CA ALA A 597 22.09 25.24 -18.10
C ALA A 597 22.57 26.49 -18.85
N ALA A 598 23.77 26.97 -18.52
CA ALA A 598 24.35 28.14 -19.17
C ALA A 598 24.94 27.84 -20.55
N GLN A 599 25.57 26.67 -20.74
CA GLN A 599 26.43 26.40 -21.89
C GLN A 599 25.93 25.29 -22.82
N ALA A 600 25.00 24.44 -22.37
CA ALA A 600 24.48 23.31 -23.14
C ALA A 600 22.96 23.09 -22.95
N PRO A 601 22.12 24.08 -23.33
CA PRO A 601 20.68 24.04 -23.10
C PRO A 601 19.98 22.86 -23.79
N ASP A 602 20.46 22.42 -24.96
CA ASP A 602 19.90 21.28 -25.69
C ASP A 602 20.13 19.97 -24.94
N PHE A 603 21.32 19.80 -24.35
CA PHE A 603 21.61 18.65 -23.50
C PHE A 603 20.77 18.69 -22.21
N LEU A 604 20.60 19.86 -21.61
CA LEU A 604 19.73 20.03 -20.44
C LEU A 604 18.27 19.71 -20.78
N ALA A 605 17.79 20.08 -21.97
CA ALA A 605 16.45 19.71 -22.43
C ALA A 605 16.29 18.20 -22.60
N ALA A 606 17.30 17.52 -23.17
CA ALA A 606 17.34 16.06 -23.26
C ALA A 606 17.35 15.40 -21.88
N LEU A 607 18.16 15.91 -20.94
CA LEU A 607 18.20 15.45 -19.55
C LEU A 607 16.83 15.60 -18.89
N ARG A 608 16.16 16.75 -19.02
CA ARG A 608 14.81 16.97 -18.49
C ARG A 608 13.76 16.02 -19.09
N ALA A 609 13.87 15.70 -20.38
CA ALA A 609 13.00 14.73 -21.03
C ALA A 609 13.18 13.31 -20.46
N GLU A 610 14.42 12.90 -20.21
CA GLU A 610 14.69 11.63 -19.53
C GLU A 610 14.17 11.65 -18.08
N LEU A 611 14.39 12.74 -17.33
CA LEU A 611 13.89 12.88 -15.95
C LEU A 611 12.36 12.88 -15.86
N ALA A 612 11.62 13.37 -16.85
CA ALA A 612 10.16 13.22 -16.87
C ALA A 612 9.75 11.73 -16.92
N SER A 613 10.55 10.90 -17.60
CA SER A 613 10.33 9.46 -17.76
C SER A 613 10.80 8.65 -16.54
N ILE A 614 11.99 8.94 -16.00
CA ILE A 614 12.67 8.13 -14.97
C ILE A 614 12.94 8.85 -13.65
N GLY A 615 12.54 10.12 -13.50
CA GLY A 615 12.84 10.95 -12.32
C GLY A 615 12.22 10.43 -11.02
N HIS A 616 11.19 9.59 -11.10
CA HIS A 616 10.63 8.89 -9.92
C HIS A 616 11.54 7.75 -9.41
N ARG A 617 12.58 7.37 -10.15
CA ARG A 617 13.55 6.33 -9.78
C ARG A 617 14.74 6.92 -9.03
N GLY A 618 15.40 6.09 -8.23
CA GLY A 618 16.60 6.41 -7.48
C GLY A 618 16.90 5.32 -6.46
N PRO A 619 18.07 5.31 -5.82
CA PRO A 619 18.39 4.31 -4.80
C PRO A 619 17.40 4.36 -3.62
N ALA A 620 17.04 3.20 -3.08
CA ALA A 620 16.04 3.05 -2.02
C ALA A 620 14.67 3.64 -2.42
N GLU A 621 14.21 3.36 -3.63
CA GLU A 621 13.09 4.07 -4.29
C GLU A 621 11.76 4.04 -3.50
N VAL A 622 11.56 3.06 -2.62
CA VAL A 622 10.35 2.92 -1.80
C VAL A 622 10.50 3.41 -0.36
N GLU A 623 11.70 3.80 0.08
CA GLU A 623 11.90 4.50 1.36
C GLU A 623 11.50 5.97 1.17
N MET A 624 10.54 6.45 1.96
CA MET A 624 9.97 7.79 1.80
C MET A 624 11.04 8.89 1.91
N ARG A 625 12.06 8.72 2.76
CA ARG A 625 13.12 9.73 2.93
C ARG A 625 14.14 9.78 1.78
N ALA A 626 14.25 8.71 0.98
CA ALA A 626 15.26 8.60 -0.07
C ALA A 626 15.10 9.66 -1.18
N SER A 627 16.21 10.08 -1.76
CA SER A 627 16.24 10.99 -2.91
C SER A 627 16.12 10.22 -4.23
N THR A 628 15.36 10.78 -5.18
CA THR A 628 15.27 10.25 -6.55
C THR A 628 16.07 11.08 -7.54
N TYR A 629 16.24 10.60 -8.77
CA TYR A 629 16.83 11.37 -9.87
C TYR A 629 16.08 12.67 -10.17
N GLY A 630 14.76 12.69 -9.96
CA GLY A 630 13.95 13.89 -10.08
C GLY A 630 14.14 14.88 -8.92
N ASP A 631 14.50 14.39 -7.74
CA ASP A 631 14.78 15.21 -6.56
C ASP A 631 16.20 15.79 -6.62
N ASP A 632 17.17 14.98 -7.05
CA ASP A 632 18.57 15.35 -7.26
C ASP A 632 19.08 14.87 -8.63
N PRO A 633 18.93 15.70 -9.68
CA PRO A 633 19.39 15.34 -11.02
C PRO A 633 20.91 15.18 -11.15
N GLU A 634 21.71 15.73 -10.23
CA GLU A 634 23.17 15.58 -10.27
C GLU A 634 23.59 14.11 -10.14
N LEU A 635 22.83 13.29 -9.41
CA LEU A 635 23.09 11.85 -9.31
C LEU A 635 23.11 11.18 -10.68
N LEU A 636 22.13 11.49 -11.54
CA LEU A 636 22.06 10.93 -12.89
C LEU A 636 23.17 11.51 -13.78
N VAL A 637 23.46 12.80 -13.66
CA VAL A 637 24.52 13.46 -14.45
C VAL A 637 25.89 12.88 -14.11
N SER A 638 26.18 12.65 -12.82
CA SER A 638 27.39 11.97 -12.35
C SER A 638 27.53 10.57 -12.96
N MET A 639 26.44 9.79 -12.99
CA MET A 639 26.44 8.47 -13.62
C MET A 639 26.72 8.53 -15.13
N VAL A 640 26.18 9.54 -15.83
CA VAL A 640 26.48 9.79 -17.25
C VAL A 640 27.96 10.14 -17.44
N ALA A 641 28.51 11.02 -16.61
CA ALA A 641 29.93 11.40 -16.63
C ALA A 641 30.86 10.20 -16.42
N LYS A 642 30.51 9.31 -15.49
CA LYS A 642 31.25 8.06 -15.22
C LYS A 642 31.13 7.07 -16.37
N SER A 643 29.92 6.90 -16.91
CA SER A 643 29.67 6.01 -18.03
C SER A 643 30.37 6.45 -19.33
N LEU A 644 30.68 7.74 -19.50
CA LEU A 644 31.49 8.22 -20.64
C LEU A 644 32.89 7.61 -20.65
N ARG A 645 33.46 7.33 -19.47
CA ARG A 645 34.82 6.80 -19.25
C ARG A 645 34.88 5.27 -19.24
N ALA A 646 33.73 4.61 -19.18
CA ALA A 646 33.63 3.16 -19.08
C ALA A 646 33.81 2.46 -20.45
N ALA A 647 34.35 1.25 -20.43
CA ALA A 647 34.39 0.37 -21.59
C ALA A 647 32.99 -0.17 -21.94
N ALA A 648 32.74 -0.45 -23.21
CA ALA A 648 31.45 -1.00 -23.66
C ALA A 648 31.23 -2.42 -23.11
N THR A 649 30.01 -2.69 -22.62
CA THR A 649 29.62 -4.00 -22.11
C THR A 649 29.32 -5.01 -23.24
N PRO A 650 29.60 -6.31 -23.03
CA PRO A 650 29.29 -7.36 -24.02
C PRO A 650 27.79 -7.52 -24.27
N ARG A 651 27.43 -8.04 -25.44
CA ARG A 651 26.03 -8.39 -25.76
C ARG A 651 25.60 -9.67 -25.02
N PRO A 652 24.36 -9.73 -24.50
CA PRO A 652 23.86 -10.90 -23.79
C PRO A 652 23.61 -12.09 -24.74
N GLU A 653 24.00 -13.29 -24.30
CA GLU A 653 23.58 -14.55 -24.91
C GLU A 653 22.30 -15.09 -24.24
N HIS A 654 21.27 -15.33 -25.04
CA HIS A 654 19.98 -15.85 -24.56
C HIS A 654 19.91 -17.37 -24.71
N GLN A 655 19.50 -18.06 -23.63
CA GLN A 655 19.30 -19.51 -23.69
C GLN A 655 18.09 -19.89 -24.56
N ALA A 656 18.25 -20.91 -25.40
CA ALA A 656 17.18 -21.41 -26.25
C ALA A 656 16.04 -22.08 -25.44
N ILE A 657 14.80 -21.67 -25.70
CA ILE A 657 13.60 -22.24 -25.08
C ILE A 657 13.03 -23.35 -25.99
N PRO A 658 12.81 -24.57 -25.47
CA PRO A 658 12.23 -25.67 -26.23
C PRO A 658 10.86 -25.33 -26.83
N LEU A 659 10.56 -25.82 -28.04
CA LEU A 659 9.32 -25.54 -28.77
C LEU A 659 8.05 -25.79 -27.95
N ARG A 660 8.00 -26.92 -27.22
CA ARG A 660 6.86 -27.31 -26.35
C ARG A 660 6.57 -26.33 -25.21
N ALA A 661 7.57 -25.56 -24.77
CA ALA A 661 7.44 -24.61 -23.66
C ALA A 661 7.18 -23.17 -24.13
N ARG A 662 7.28 -22.88 -25.44
CA ARG A 662 7.16 -21.53 -26.00
C ARG A 662 5.85 -20.81 -25.65
N PRO A 663 4.66 -21.44 -25.72
CA PRO A 663 3.41 -20.73 -25.39
C PRO A 663 3.39 -20.25 -23.92
N ILE A 664 3.81 -21.11 -23.00
CA ILE A 664 3.90 -20.77 -21.58
C ILE A 664 5.01 -19.74 -21.34
N ALA A 665 6.12 -19.81 -22.07
CA ALA A 665 7.20 -18.84 -21.98
C ALA A 665 6.76 -17.43 -22.42
N VAL A 666 5.96 -17.32 -23.49
CA VAL A 666 5.38 -16.04 -23.93
C VAL A 666 4.44 -15.48 -22.87
N LEU A 667 3.57 -16.31 -22.29
CA LEU A 667 2.69 -15.88 -21.21
C LEU A 667 3.48 -15.44 -19.96
N ALA A 668 4.50 -16.19 -19.58
CA ALA A 668 5.38 -15.87 -18.46
C ALA A 668 6.14 -14.55 -18.68
N ALA A 669 6.68 -14.31 -19.88
CA ALA A 669 7.32 -13.06 -20.24
C ALA A 669 6.34 -11.88 -20.19
N ASN A 670 5.11 -12.06 -20.70
CA ASN A 670 4.07 -11.03 -20.62
C ASN A 670 3.67 -10.71 -19.16
N GLN A 671 3.59 -11.71 -18.29
CA GLN A 671 3.32 -11.47 -16.87
C GLN A 671 4.49 -10.76 -16.18
N LEU A 672 5.73 -11.10 -16.53
CA LEU A 672 6.91 -10.41 -16.03
C LEU A 672 6.92 -8.93 -16.46
N ARG A 673 6.71 -8.63 -17.74
CA ARG A 673 6.59 -7.23 -18.23
C ARG A 673 5.47 -6.48 -17.51
N GLY A 674 4.30 -7.10 -17.37
CA GLY A 674 3.17 -6.51 -16.65
C GLY A 674 3.48 -6.22 -15.18
N ARG A 675 4.23 -7.09 -14.50
CA ARG A 675 4.74 -6.88 -13.13
C ARG A 675 5.65 -5.65 -13.07
N GLU A 676 6.61 -5.52 -13.98
CA GLU A 676 7.56 -4.40 -14.00
C GLU A 676 6.86 -3.06 -14.24
N VAL A 677 5.90 -2.99 -15.18
CA VAL A 677 5.10 -1.78 -15.41
C VAL A 677 4.32 -1.39 -14.16
N ARG A 678 3.70 -2.35 -13.47
CA ARG A 678 2.94 -2.07 -12.24
C ARG A 678 3.85 -1.62 -11.11
N ARG A 679 5.03 -2.23 -10.96
CA ARG A 679 6.05 -1.80 -9.98
C ARG A 679 6.52 -0.38 -10.28
N ASP A 680 6.81 -0.05 -11.53
CA ASP A 680 7.19 1.30 -11.96
C ASP A 680 6.11 2.33 -11.62
N THR A 681 4.86 2.03 -11.95
CA THR A 681 3.71 2.90 -11.67
C THR A 681 3.51 3.09 -10.16
N MET A 682 3.76 2.05 -9.36
CA MET A 682 3.72 2.13 -7.89
C MET A 682 4.84 3.00 -7.32
N VAL A 683 6.06 2.89 -7.83
CA VAL A 683 7.19 3.75 -7.43
C VAL A 683 6.91 5.21 -7.83
N ARG A 684 6.28 5.45 -8.98
CA ARG A 684 5.80 6.79 -9.36
C ARG A 684 4.77 7.34 -8.38
N ALA A 685 3.82 6.51 -7.93
CA ALA A 685 2.86 6.91 -6.88
C ALA A 685 3.56 7.25 -5.55
N ILE A 686 4.59 6.48 -5.17
CA ILE A 686 5.45 6.76 -4.01
C ILE A 686 6.15 8.11 -4.18
N TRP A 687 6.70 8.40 -5.35
CA TRP A 687 7.37 9.67 -5.62
C TRP A 687 6.41 10.86 -5.51
N VAL A 688 5.18 10.75 -6.02
CA VAL A 688 4.16 11.80 -5.83
C VAL A 688 3.83 11.99 -4.35
N LEU A 689 3.61 10.90 -3.61
CA LEU A 689 3.37 10.97 -2.16
C LEU A 689 4.55 11.65 -1.43
N ARG A 690 5.79 11.28 -1.76
CA ARG A 690 7.00 11.85 -1.18
C ARG A 690 7.06 13.36 -1.40
N ARG A 691 6.77 13.83 -2.62
CA ARG A 691 6.73 15.27 -2.92
C ARG A 691 5.66 16.01 -2.09
N LEU A 692 4.46 15.44 -1.96
CA LEU A 692 3.40 16.00 -1.13
C LEU A 692 3.80 16.06 0.36
N LEU A 693 4.42 14.99 0.87
CA LEU A 693 4.93 14.93 2.24
C LEU A 693 6.01 15.97 2.49
N ARG A 694 6.98 16.12 1.57
CA ARG A 694 8.05 17.14 1.69
C ARG A 694 7.49 18.55 1.68
N GLU A 695 6.51 18.86 0.83
CA GLU A 695 5.86 20.17 0.84
C GLU A 695 5.14 20.42 2.17
N TYR A 696 4.44 19.43 2.71
CA TYR A 696 3.79 19.54 4.02
C TYR A 696 4.82 19.74 5.15
N GLY A 697 5.91 18.95 5.13
CA GLY A 697 7.02 19.07 6.07
C GLY A 697 7.72 20.42 5.99
N ARG A 698 7.93 20.97 4.78
CA ARG A 698 8.49 22.31 4.55
C ARG A 698 7.63 23.38 5.20
N ARG A 699 6.30 23.37 4.97
CA ARG A 699 5.36 24.31 5.61
C ARG A 699 5.37 24.23 7.14
N LEU A 700 5.61 23.05 7.70
CA LEU A 700 5.70 22.85 9.14
C LEU A 700 7.05 23.31 9.71
N ALA A 701 8.14 23.12 8.98
CA ALA A 701 9.44 23.65 9.34
C ALA A 701 9.44 25.19 9.30
N ASP A 702 8.83 25.81 8.27
CA ASP A 702 8.70 27.27 8.15
C ASP A 702 7.92 27.88 9.33
N ARG A 703 6.93 27.14 9.86
CA ARG A 703 6.16 27.53 11.05
C ARG A 703 6.86 27.24 12.38
N GLY A 704 8.03 26.61 12.36
CA GLY A 704 8.75 26.18 13.56
C GLY A 704 8.15 24.99 14.30
N VAL A 705 7.17 24.28 13.72
CA VAL A 705 6.60 23.04 14.29
C VAL A 705 7.61 21.90 14.15
N PHE A 706 8.30 21.83 13.01
CA PHE A 706 9.40 20.90 12.76
C PHE A 706 10.74 21.62 12.79
N ARG A 707 11.80 20.88 13.12
CA ARG A 707 13.19 21.36 12.98
C ARG A 707 13.63 21.31 11.52
N THR A 708 13.21 20.28 10.79
CA THR A 708 13.56 20.08 9.37
C THR A 708 12.36 19.53 8.61
N ALA A 709 12.27 19.78 7.31
CA ALA A 709 11.18 19.25 6.49
C ALA A 709 11.09 17.71 6.54
N ASP A 710 12.22 17.03 6.73
CA ASP A 710 12.33 15.58 6.85
C ASP A 710 11.71 15.00 8.12
N ASP A 711 11.41 15.83 9.12
CA ASP A 711 10.72 15.40 10.35
C ASP A 711 9.35 14.77 10.03
N VAL A 712 8.72 15.17 8.91
CA VAL A 712 7.44 14.60 8.43
C VAL A 712 7.50 13.09 8.20
N PHE A 713 8.67 12.55 7.81
CA PHE A 713 8.81 11.12 7.52
C PHE A 713 8.79 10.24 8.78
N TYR A 714 8.97 10.85 9.96
CA TYR A 714 8.90 10.21 11.26
C TYR A 714 7.46 10.11 11.82
N LEU A 715 6.47 10.52 11.04
CA LEU A 715 5.06 10.34 11.32
C LEU A 715 4.47 9.27 10.39
N LEU A 716 3.49 8.52 10.89
CA LEU A 716 2.61 7.74 10.04
C LEU A 716 1.77 8.71 9.21
N VAL A 717 1.42 8.32 7.98
CA VAL A 717 0.57 9.14 7.11
C VAL A 717 -0.80 9.42 7.77
N ASP A 718 -1.34 8.45 8.52
CA ASP A 718 -2.61 8.59 9.24
C ASP A 718 -2.54 9.57 10.44
N GLU A 719 -1.34 9.95 10.90
CA GLU A 719 -1.12 10.93 11.99
C GLU A 719 -1.03 12.38 11.47
N LEU A 720 -0.99 12.60 10.15
CA LEU A 720 -0.83 13.95 9.58
C LEU A 720 -2.12 14.79 9.62
N ASP A 721 -3.28 14.13 9.62
CA ASP A 721 -4.58 14.81 9.69
C ASP A 721 -4.82 15.43 11.09
N ALA A 722 -4.17 14.88 12.12
CA ALA A 722 -4.25 15.39 13.48
C ALA A 722 -3.04 14.97 14.30
N TRP A 723 -2.32 15.96 14.81
CA TRP A 723 -1.06 15.73 15.49
C TRP A 723 -1.27 15.31 16.95
N PRO A 724 -0.40 14.44 17.47
CA PRO A 724 -0.31 14.25 18.90
C PRO A 724 0.13 15.55 19.58
N PRO A 725 -0.23 15.77 20.87
CA PRO A 725 0.05 17.03 21.56
C PRO A 725 1.54 17.43 21.58
N ASP A 726 2.45 16.45 21.65
CA ASP A 726 3.90 16.67 21.57
C ASP A 726 4.51 15.94 20.36
N ILE A 727 4.31 16.56 19.19
CA ILE A 727 4.83 16.07 17.90
C ILE A 727 6.36 16.04 17.87
N SER A 728 7.02 16.97 18.56
CA SER A 728 8.49 17.10 18.57
C SER A 728 9.14 15.93 19.32
N ALA A 729 8.60 15.59 20.51
CA ALA A 729 9.06 14.42 21.26
C ALA A 729 8.80 13.12 20.51
N LEU A 730 7.66 12.99 19.82
CA LEU A 730 7.36 11.80 19.00
C LEU A 730 8.38 11.61 17.88
N VAL A 731 8.66 12.66 17.11
CA VAL A 731 9.66 12.65 16.03
C VAL A 731 11.04 12.31 16.60
N ALA A 732 11.44 12.95 17.70
CA ALA A 732 12.74 12.70 18.34
C ALA A 732 12.87 11.23 18.80
N ARG A 733 11.83 10.67 19.43
CA ARG A 733 11.77 9.26 19.87
C ARG A 733 11.93 8.31 18.69
N ARG A 734 11.14 8.46 17.63
CA ARG A 734 11.16 7.58 16.46
C ARG A 734 12.46 7.69 15.67
N ARG A 735 13.08 8.88 15.63
CA ARG A 735 14.42 9.07 15.08
C ARG A 735 15.49 8.36 15.89
N ALA A 736 15.44 8.47 17.23
CA ALA A 736 16.36 7.76 18.11
C ALA A 736 16.20 6.23 17.98
N GLU A 737 14.96 5.75 17.87
CA GLU A 737 14.67 4.33 17.62
C GLU A 737 15.26 3.85 16.29
N GLN A 738 15.02 4.58 15.18
CA GLN A 738 15.57 4.20 13.88
C GLN A 738 17.11 4.11 13.93
N ARG A 739 17.79 5.08 14.57
CA ARG A 739 19.25 5.06 14.75
C ARG A 739 19.71 3.88 15.59
N ARG A 740 19.00 3.58 16.68
CA ARG A 740 19.26 2.41 17.53
C ARG A 740 19.18 1.12 16.71
N LEU A 741 18.08 0.92 15.97
CA LEU A 741 17.83 -0.28 15.17
C LEU A 741 18.74 -0.40 13.94
N ALA A 742 19.33 0.69 13.47
CA ALA A 742 20.34 0.67 12.40
C ALA A 742 21.64 -0.04 12.84
N THR A 743 21.94 -0.02 14.14
CA THR A 743 23.12 -0.71 14.71
C THR A 743 22.89 -2.21 14.93
N VAL A 744 21.66 -2.67 14.81
CA VAL A 744 21.28 -4.08 14.98
C VAL A 744 21.32 -4.77 13.63
N ALA A 745 21.90 -5.96 13.58
CA ALA A 745 21.85 -6.87 12.44
C ALA A 745 20.98 -8.09 12.82
N PRO A 746 19.65 -8.03 12.60
CA PRO A 746 18.79 -9.20 12.76
C PRO A 746 19.23 -10.32 11.82
N PRO A 747 19.05 -11.59 12.19
CA PRO A 747 19.43 -12.71 11.34
C PRO A 747 18.57 -12.72 10.08
N ALA A 748 19.16 -13.08 8.93
CA ALA A 748 18.43 -13.14 7.66
C ALA A 748 17.25 -14.14 7.72
N VAL A 749 17.34 -15.16 8.57
CA VAL A 749 16.29 -16.16 8.81
C VAL A 749 16.28 -16.56 10.28
N PHE A 750 15.11 -16.78 10.86
CA PHE A 750 14.97 -17.32 12.22
C PHE A 750 13.66 -18.09 12.40
N SER A 751 13.56 -18.86 13.49
CA SER A 751 12.34 -19.54 13.91
C SER A 751 12.09 -19.31 15.40
N GLY A 752 10.95 -18.73 15.74
CA GLY A 752 10.56 -18.41 17.11
C GLY A 752 11.11 -17.05 17.52
N SER A 753 12.14 -17.03 18.36
CA SER A 753 12.82 -15.80 18.74
C SER A 753 14.06 -15.55 17.87
N TRP A 754 14.51 -14.30 17.79
CA TRP A 754 15.75 -13.94 17.13
C TRP A 754 16.73 -13.26 18.10
N GLN A 755 18.01 -13.39 17.80
CA GLN A 755 19.10 -12.66 18.46
C GLN A 755 19.93 -11.98 17.37
N PRO A 756 20.51 -10.79 17.64
CA PRO A 756 21.39 -10.13 16.68
C PRO A 756 22.52 -11.07 16.23
N GLY A 757 22.81 -11.10 14.93
CA GLY A 757 23.97 -11.81 14.40
C GLY A 757 25.28 -11.21 14.91
N SER A 758 26.34 -12.03 14.96
CA SER A 758 27.69 -11.54 15.28
C SER A 758 28.13 -10.48 14.26
N THR A 759 28.59 -9.33 14.74
CA THR A 759 29.19 -8.27 13.92
C THR A 759 30.63 -8.59 13.50
N LEU A 760 31.26 -9.61 14.09
CA LEU A 760 32.60 -10.07 13.74
C LEU A 760 32.49 -11.12 12.63
N ALA A 761 32.46 -10.67 11.39
CA ALA A 761 32.66 -11.55 10.24
C ALA A 761 34.16 -11.66 9.94
N THR A 762 34.69 -12.86 9.77
CA THR A 762 36.07 -13.07 9.33
C THR A 762 36.22 -12.54 7.90
N VAL A 763 37.05 -11.51 7.76
CA VAL A 763 37.44 -10.91 6.47
C VAL A 763 38.21 -11.94 5.66
N LEU A 764 37.95 -12.01 4.35
CA LEU A 764 38.64 -12.96 3.48
C LEU A 764 40.15 -12.67 3.40
N ALA A 765 40.96 -13.72 3.38
CA ALA A 765 42.38 -13.66 3.05
C ALA A 765 42.60 -13.86 1.53
N PRO A 766 43.69 -13.31 0.96
CA PRO A 766 44.04 -13.54 -0.45
C PRO A 766 44.05 -15.03 -0.79
N GLY A 767 43.39 -15.40 -1.90
CA GLY A 767 43.22 -16.78 -2.35
C GLY A 767 41.93 -17.45 -1.87
N GLU A 768 41.24 -16.90 -0.86
CA GLU A 768 39.94 -17.41 -0.40
C GLU A 768 38.79 -17.00 -1.34
N THR A 769 37.72 -17.77 -1.30
CA THR A 769 36.55 -17.62 -2.18
C THR A 769 35.26 -17.48 -1.36
N LEU A 770 34.41 -16.54 -1.75
CA LEU A 770 33.01 -16.49 -1.38
C LEU A 770 32.14 -17.16 -2.45
N HIS A 771 31.09 -17.83 -2.00
CA HIS A 771 30.12 -18.48 -2.88
C HIS A 771 28.75 -17.83 -2.71
N GLY A 772 28.04 -17.72 -3.83
CA GLY A 772 26.62 -17.39 -3.89
C GLY A 772 25.98 -18.07 -5.08
N VAL A 773 24.90 -17.49 -5.58
CA VAL A 773 24.16 -17.97 -6.74
C VAL A 773 24.61 -17.20 -7.98
N GLY A 774 25.28 -17.89 -8.91
CA GLY A 774 25.60 -17.34 -10.23
C GLY A 774 24.35 -17.05 -11.04
N VAL A 775 24.24 -15.84 -11.59
CA VAL A 775 23.04 -15.36 -12.28
C VAL A 775 23.26 -15.13 -13.77
N CYS A 776 24.31 -14.38 -14.10
CA CYS A 776 24.71 -14.04 -15.45
C CYS A 776 26.23 -14.24 -15.55
N GLY A 777 26.65 -14.98 -16.57
CA GLY A 777 28.03 -15.42 -16.73
C GLY A 777 29.02 -14.31 -17.09
N GLY A 778 30.28 -14.69 -17.19
CA GLY A 778 31.41 -13.79 -17.42
C GLY A 778 32.36 -13.78 -16.23
N ARG A 779 33.66 -13.66 -16.54
CA ARG A 779 34.73 -13.53 -15.55
C ARG A 779 35.34 -12.15 -15.65
N VAL A 780 35.33 -11.41 -14.56
CA VAL A 780 35.88 -10.05 -14.51
C VAL A 780 36.71 -9.86 -13.25
N ARG A 781 37.67 -8.94 -13.34
CA ARG A 781 38.46 -8.48 -12.21
C ARG A 781 38.17 -7.01 -11.96
N GLY A 782 38.02 -6.63 -10.71
CA GLY A 782 37.78 -5.25 -10.32
C GLY A 782 37.96 -5.04 -8.84
N ARG A 783 38.09 -3.78 -8.43
CA ARG A 783 38.19 -3.41 -7.01
C ARG A 783 36.82 -3.45 -6.36
N VAL A 784 36.74 -3.96 -5.15
CA VAL A 784 35.50 -4.02 -4.35
C VAL A 784 35.08 -2.62 -3.94
N ARG A 785 33.85 -2.23 -4.29
CA ARG A 785 33.17 -1.06 -3.74
C ARG A 785 31.95 -1.50 -2.96
N ILE A 786 31.91 -1.20 -1.66
CA ILE A 786 30.71 -1.40 -0.85
C ILE A 786 29.76 -0.24 -1.10
N VAL A 787 28.61 -0.50 -1.72
CA VAL A 787 27.64 0.53 -2.12
C VAL A 787 26.40 0.50 -1.24
N ARG A 788 26.04 1.67 -0.69
CA ARG A 788 24.77 1.96 0.00
C ARG A 788 23.95 2.95 -0.82
N PRO A 789 22.63 3.12 -0.56
CA PRO A 789 21.81 4.07 -1.30
C PRO A 789 22.41 5.49 -1.34
N GLU A 790 22.99 5.93 -0.22
CA GLU A 790 23.63 7.22 -0.04
C GLU A 790 25.06 7.32 -0.57
N THR A 791 25.70 6.22 -0.99
CA THR A 791 27.09 6.19 -1.50
C THR A 791 27.18 5.64 -2.93
N ILE A 792 26.07 5.58 -3.65
CA ILE A 792 26.04 5.04 -5.02
C ILE A 792 26.92 5.83 -5.99
N ASP A 793 27.04 7.13 -5.75
CA ASP A 793 27.86 8.07 -6.49
C ASP A 793 29.36 7.91 -6.22
N GLU A 794 29.78 7.10 -5.25
CA GLU A 794 31.19 6.77 -5.01
C GLU A 794 31.73 5.63 -5.89
N LEU A 795 30.85 4.89 -6.57
CA LEU A 795 31.25 3.77 -7.44
C LEU A 795 32.02 4.30 -8.66
N GLU A 796 33.23 3.80 -8.90
CA GLU A 796 34.03 4.20 -10.05
C GLU A 796 33.96 3.20 -11.21
N PRO A 797 34.17 3.63 -12.48
CA PRO A 797 34.16 2.74 -13.63
C PRO A 797 35.13 1.55 -13.48
N GLY A 798 34.64 0.34 -13.70
CA GLY A 798 35.42 -0.90 -13.59
C GLY A 798 35.54 -1.48 -12.17
N GLU A 799 34.96 -0.84 -11.16
CA GLU A 799 34.83 -1.43 -9.82
C GLU A 799 33.73 -2.51 -9.78
N VAL A 800 33.85 -3.46 -8.84
CA VAL A 800 32.82 -4.45 -8.52
C VAL A 800 31.89 -3.86 -7.47
N LEU A 801 30.62 -3.68 -7.84
CA LEU A 801 29.57 -3.21 -6.96
C LEU A 801 29.19 -4.33 -6.00
N VAL A 802 29.44 -4.14 -4.70
CA VAL A 802 29.02 -5.04 -3.62
C VAL A 802 28.01 -4.33 -2.74
N ALA A 803 26.79 -4.85 -2.63
CA ALA A 803 25.73 -4.25 -1.83
C ALA A 803 25.00 -5.30 -0.96
N GLU A 804 24.33 -4.88 0.11
CA GLU A 804 23.44 -5.79 0.84
C GLU A 804 22.26 -6.19 -0.06
N VAL A 805 21.67 -5.20 -0.73
CA VAL A 805 20.57 -5.36 -1.67
C VAL A 805 20.58 -4.24 -2.70
N THR A 806 19.97 -4.46 -3.85
CA THR A 806 19.85 -3.46 -4.93
C THR A 806 18.42 -3.37 -5.44
N ASP A 807 17.96 -2.17 -5.77
CA ASP A 807 16.67 -1.91 -6.43
C ASP A 807 16.87 -1.31 -7.85
N VAL A 808 15.78 -0.87 -8.48
CA VAL A 808 15.80 -0.29 -9.83
C VAL A 808 16.64 0.98 -9.90
N GLY A 809 16.75 1.72 -8.80
CA GLY A 809 17.61 2.88 -8.68
C GLY A 809 19.05 2.59 -9.06
N TYR A 810 19.59 1.42 -8.72
CA TYR A 810 21.00 1.07 -8.97
C TYR A 810 21.30 0.79 -10.45
N THR A 811 20.27 0.60 -11.27
CA THR A 811 20.39 0.12 -12.66
C THR A 811 21.23 1.04 -13.54
N ALA A 812 21.18 2.35 -13.29
CA ALA A 812 22.01 3.31 -14.00
C ALA A 812 23.51 3.15 -13.68
N ALA A 813 23.86 2.76 -12.45
CA ALA A 813 25.24 2.50 -12.05
C ALA A 813 25.82 1.23 -12.68
N PHE A 814 24.97 0.29 -13.10
CA PHE A 814 25.40 -0.94 -13.76
C PHE A 814 26.05 -0.68 -15.14
N SER A 815 25.88 0.51 -15.72
CA SER A 815 26.48 0.86 -17.02
C SER A 815 28.02 0.94 -16.98
N TYR A 816 28.59 1.12 -15.79
CA TYR A 816 30.04 1.27 -15.59
C TYR A 816 30.62 0.34 -14.52
N ALA A 817 29.80 -0.47 -13.84
CA ALA A 817 30.27 -1.50 -12.93
C ALA A 817 30.87 -2.70 -13.70
N ALA A 818 31.97 -3.28 -13.19
CA ALA A 818 32.54 -4.49 -13.77
C ALA A 818 31.70 -5.75 -13.47
N ALA A 819 31.19 -5.85 -12.25
CA ALA A 819 30.27 -6.90 -11.80
C ALA A 819 29.36 -6.39 -10.68
N VAL A 820 28.26 -7.10 -10.44
CA VAL A 820 27.31 -6.85 -9.34
C VAL A 820 27.28 -8.05 -8.39
N VAL A 821 27.46 -7.79 -7.10
CA VAL A 821 27.42 -8.77 -6.01
C VAL A 821 26.44 -8.31 -4.95
N THR A 822 25.47 -9.15 -4.55
CA THR A 822 24.52 -8.82 -3.47
C THR A 822 24.49 -9.85 -2.35
N GLU A 823 24.38 -9.42 -1.09
CA GLU A 823 24.19 -10.33 0.05
C GLU A 823 22.83 -11.01 0.03
N LEU A 824 21.79 -10.26 -0.31
CA LEU A 824 20.41 -10.72 -0.38
C LEU A 824 19.91 -10.68 -1.82
N GLY A 825 19.10 -11.67 -2.18
CA GLY A 825 18.39 -11.72 -3.47
C GLY A 825 18.31 -13.13 -4.04
N GLY A 826 17.22 -13.42 -4.76
CA GLY A 826 17.04 -14.68 -5.48
C GLY A 826 17.40 -14.61 -6.97
N PRO A 827 17.35 -15.72 -7.71
CA PRO A 827 17.45 -15.74 -9.17
C PRO A 827 16.40 -14.89 -9.91
N MET A 828 15.32 -14.49 -9.23
CA MET A 828 14.26 -13.61 -9.76
C MET A 828 14.31 -12.19 -9.16
N SER A 829 15.36 -11.86 -8.41
CA SER A 829 15.64 -10.52 -7.88
C SER A 829 15.79 -9.51 -9.01
N HIS A 830 15.65 -8.23 -8.67
CA HIS A 830 15.84 -7.15 -9.64
C HIS A 830 17.23 -7.19 -10.30
N ALA A 831 18.31 -7.23 -9.50
CA ALA A 831 19.68 -7.37 -10.01
C ALA A 831 19.80 -8.55 -10.97
N ALA A 832 19.14 -9.67 -10.66
CA ALA A 832 19.24 -10.85 -11.49
C ALA A 832 18.50 -10.75 -12.84
N VAL A 833 17.34 -10.10 -12.84
CA VAL A 833 16.58 -9.86 -14.08
C VAL A 833 17.35 -8.91 -15.00
N VAL A 834 17.88 -7.80 -14.46
CA VAL A 834 18.63 -6.82 -15.24
C VAL A 834 19.96 -7.41 -15.74
N ALA A 835 20.70 -8.12 -14.89
CA ALA A 835 21.96 -8.76 -15.29
C ALA A 835 21.81 -9.67 -16.51
N ARG A 836 20.75 -10.48 -16.55
CA ARG A 836 20.49 -11.38 -17.69
C ARG A 836 20.07 -10.64 -18.95
N GLU A 837 19.34 -9.54 -18.83
CA GLU A 837 18.87 -8.76 -19.97
C GLU A 837 20.01 -7.92 -20.57
N PHE A 838 20.99 -7.49 -19.76
CA PHE A 838 22.10 -6.62 -20.19
C PHE A 838 23.47 -7.30 -20.29
N GLY A 839 23.59 -8.55 -19.81
CA GLY A 839 24.77 -9.39 -20.03
C GLY A 839 25.98 -9.03 -19.16
N PHE A 840 25.79 -8.48 -17.96
CA PHE A 840 26.90 -8.21 -17.03
C PHE A 840 27.04 -9.30 -15.96
N PRO A 841 28.28 -9.63 -15.51
CA PRO A 841 28.50 -10.63 -14.48
C PRO A 841 27.79 -10.29 -13.17
N CYS A 842 27.02 -11.25 -12.65
CA CYS A 842 26.20 -11.03 -11.45
C CYS A 842 26.13 -12.27 -10.57
N VAL A 843 26.37 -12.08 -9.27
CA VAL A 843 26.27 -13.10 -8.22
C VAL A 843 25.40 -12.57 -7.08
N VAL A 844 24.39 -13.32 -6.66
CA VAL A 844 23.44 -12.93 -5.58
C VAL A 844 23.47 -13.95 -4.44
N ASP A 845 22.84 -13.64 -3.31
CA ASP A 845 22.80 -14.51 -2.11
C ASP A 845 24.20 -14.82 -1.54
N VAL A 846 25.10 -13.82 -1.58
CA VAL A 846 26.47 -13.94 -1.06
C VAL A 846 26.51 -13.50 0.40
N ALA A 847 26.15 -14.39 1.31
CA ALA A 847 26.00 -14.07 2.73
C ALA A 847 27.24 -13.38 3.33
N GLY A 848 27.03 -12.14 3.82
CA GLY A 848 28.07 -11.35 4.48
C GLY A 848 29.10 -10.70 3.53
N ALA A 849 28.86 -10.65 2.22
CA ALA A 849 29.78 -10.04 1.25
C ALA A 849 30.25 -8.62 1.63
N THR A 850 29.36 -7.75 2.11
CA THR A 850 29.67 -6.35 2.49
C THR A 850 30.57 -6.24 3.72
N ARG A 851 30.68 -7.32 4.51
CA ARG A 851 31.51 -7.38 5.72
C ARG A 851 32.77 -8.22 5.52
N ARG A 852 32.71 -9.23 4.66
CA ARG A 852 33.79 -10.19 4.43
C ARG A 852 34.74 -9.76 3.33
N LEU A 853 34.27 -8.98 2.34
CA LEU A 853 35.12 -8.40 1.29
C LEU A 853 35.62 -7.02 1.74
N PRO A 854 36.94 -6.80 1.86
CA PRO A 854 37.47 -5.48 2.19
C PRO A 854 37.20 -4.47 1.06
N PRO A 855 36.76 -3.23 1.37
CA PRO A 855 36.71 -2.16 0.39
C PRO A 855 38.06 -1.93 -0.29
N GLY A 856 38.08 -1.72 -1.61
CA GLY A 856 39.27 -1.47 -2.42
C GLY A 856 40.08 -2.72 -2.82
N ALA A 857 39.76 -3.89 -2.24
CA ALA A 857 40.44 -5.14 -2.55
C ALA A 857 40.16 -5.61 -3.98
N LEU A 858 41.15 -6.24 -4.62
CA LEU A 858 41.00 -6.79 -5.96
C LEU A 858 40.37 -8.18 -5.89
N VAL A 859 39.25 -8.37 -6.60
CA VAL A 859 38.55 -9.66 -6.67
C VAL A 859 38.38 -10.13 -8.11
N GLU A 860 38.30 -11.44 -8.29
CA GLU A 860 37.81 -12.08 -9.52
C GLU A 860 36.40 -12.62 -9.28
N VAL A 861 35.44 -12.21 -10.11
CA VAL A 861 34.04 -12.62 -10.02
C VAL A 861 33.71 -13.52 -11.20
N ASP A 862 33.28 -14.76 -10.93
CA ASP A 862 32.69 -15.67 -11.90
C ASP A 862 31.16 -15.70 -11.73
N GLY A 863 30.47 -14.96 -12.60
CA GLY A 863 29.02 -14.83 -12.55
C GLY A 863 28.25 -16.10 -12.96
N ALA A 864 28.92 -17.09 -13.56
CA ALA A 864 28.30 -18.37 -13.92
C ALA A 864 28.42 -19.39 -12.79
N ALA A 865 29.61 -19.50 -12.20
CA ALA A 865 29.86 -20.40 -11.07
C ALA A 865 29.29 -19.85 -9.74
N GLY A 866 29.11 -18.53 -9.63
CA GLY A 866 28.72 -17.89 -8.38
C GLY A 866 29.89 -17.76 -7.39
N GLU A 867 31.11 -17.60 -7.91
CA GLU A 867 32.34 -17.55 -7.12
C GLU A 867 32.96 -16.16 -7.14
N ILE A 868 33.41 -15.68 -5.97
CA ILE A 868 34.11 -14.42 -5.81
C ILE A 868 35.42 -14.71 -5.09
N ARG A 869 36.54 -14.66 -5.81
CA ARG A 869 37.86 -14.95 -5.27
C ARG A 869 38.59 -13.67 -4.93
N LEU A 870 39.07 -13.55 -3.70
CA LEU A 870 39.94 -12.44 -3.30
C LEU A 870 41.35 -12.66 -3.88
N LEU A 871 41.83 -11.71 -4.68
CA LEU A 871 43.17 -11.78 -5.30
C LEU A 871 44.19 -11.01 -4.47
N GLU A 872 43.89 -9.76 -4.16
CA GLU A 872 44.80 -8.84 -3.47
C GLU A 872 44.02 -7.98 -2.48
N LEU A 873 44.59 -7.72 -1.30
CA LEU A 873 44.06 -6.72 -0.36
C LEU A 873 44.28 -5.31 -0.91
N ALA A 874 43.47 -4.35 -0.46
CA ALA A 874 43.73 -2.95 -0.75
C ALA A 874 45.13 -2.57 -0.24
N ALA A 875 45.89 -1.80 -1.02
CA ALA A 875 47.15 -1.25 -0.54
C ALA A 875 46.86 -0.33 0.64
N ASP A 876 47.45 -0.60 1.81
CA ASP A 876 47.32 0.26 2.98
C ASP A 876 47.84 1.66 2.65
N ASP A 877 46.97 2.67 2.72
CA ASP A 877 47.40 4.06 2.86
C ASP A 877 47.95 4.23 4.29
N SER A 878 49.18 3.74 4.46
CA SER A 878 49.89 3.53 5.72
C SER A 878 50.44 4.83 6.35
N SER A 879 49.73 5.95 6.17
CA SER A 879 50.18 7.25 6.68
C SER A 879 49.30 7.87 7.79
N LEU A 880 48.25 7.20 8.30
CA LEU A 880 47.45 7.74 9.41
C LEU A 880 47.20 6.71 10.56
N PRO A 881 47.58 7.04 11.81
CA PRO A 881 47.47 6.13 12.94
C PRO A 881 46.02 5.80 13.33
N TRP A 882 45.85 4.56 13.79
CA TRP A 882 44.61 3.80 14.02
C TRP A 882 43.58 4.42 15.01
N THR A 883 43.92 5.51 15.71
CA THR A 883 43.11 6.08 16.80
C THR A 883 41.97 7.00 16.35
N ASP A 884 41.97 7.52 15.10
CA ASP A 884 40.94 8.48 14.65
C ASP A 884 39.79 7.88 13.80
N ARG A 885 39.81 6.57 13.51
CA ARG A 885 38.76 5.90 12.71
C ARG A 885 37.39 5.82 13.38
N ASN A 886 37.27 6.18 14.67
CA ASN A 886 36.00 6.15 15.41
C ASN A 886 35.25 7.50 15.46
N ARG A 887 35.78 8.57 14.86
CA ARG A 887 35.15 9.92 14.89
C ARG A 887 34.43 10.34 13.61
N MET A 888 34.50 9.56 12.54
CA MET A 888 33.71 9.80 11.32
C MET A 888 32.67 8.70 11.12
N ARG A 889 31.59 8.80 11.90
CA ARG A 889 30.27 8.30 11.50
C ARG A 889 29.31 9.49 11.51
N PRO A 890 28.68 9.86 10.39
CA PRO A 890 27.32 10.38 10.43
C PRO A 890 26.34 9.30 10.88
#